data_AF-A0A0E9ZF72-F1
#
_entry.id   AF-A0A0E9ZF72-F1
#
_cell.length_a   1.000
_cell.length_b   1.000
_cell.length_c   1.000
_cell.angle_alpha   90.00
_cell.angle_beta   90.00
_cell.angle_gamma   90.00
#
_symmetry.space_group_name_H-M   'P 1'
#
loop_
_entity.id
_entity.type
_entity.pdbx_description
1 polymer ?
#
loop_
_entity_poly.entity_id
_entity_poly.type
_entity_poly.pdbx_seq_one_letter_code
_entity_poly.pdbx_strand_id
1 'polypeptide(L)'
;MSSLKQHLLVKSIFLLSKFGAHRASLAYTDKLLRTETSLSQLRKAVDSAHANRDHDAALKISEYAIQNYPSNSFGYIEKAKIQAEQGAVDAAIQTLNLAPSCAPVNDALSKLRFGEVAPKKAASPKAKPKAKAKPKAKPKAVSPAAPSALEVSLLKAGSDTSVLDMIAQQARQAIIDNPGNATNYGVLTRVYSQLKAHDKLIAAINSFPTEIASRLHYRLMLARAYQLSRDQESAYEVLLTAQVDHPSERKLLMRISDMLKDDAKVARAYSYLCASQALYPTYGTVKRLSFEIDNFLFDAARNTLLSILSFPREVVMKFMPMINRATPFFPEMREQIQAARGDARQLLAAEKGRKGINPDDQLKVAIKCRWLHEAQQIINRNKGGAQPVSEENQLWLDTVILNLGPARALVEIASSNESSASFHGLYQGSIININSRSLDASKVVEVFIPTVFFAAPGEEKPSYATVREFLMNVFKYLLSRQDLILVPRHQWNWRNCDPSIPGSRVVSYHTNAPYNINHLHIQEVPLAGRCSMDHQGFAGYSSLATEHEQIRVASITVSPDALENTEQHLHDTYVTNNVSKYSQTQDRVQFDDDYVFVALQIPTDTVAALAEISGIDLVSTVAEHFAGTATKVRVKRHPYCNSMSVQKALKNLSERGIIELSDASVHDLISGARSVFTVNSGVGLEALLHGRPVVITGEADYAYAVAAHPRTVDELKACLHKELTFDKGQTQQLLHYYVNSYSMAANDPSAIHRKLEAWLR
;
A
#
# COMPACT_ATOMS: atom_id res chain seq x y z
N MET A 1 28.36 12.29 7.04
CA MET A 1 27.83 13.40 7.88
C MET A 1 27.62 12.89 9.30
N SER A 2 27.84 13.70 10.35
CA SER A 2 27.78 13.21 11.74
C SER A 2 26.34 12.87 12.16
N SER A 3 26.16 11.73 12.84
CA SER A 3 24.88 11.23 13.35
C SER A 3 24.10 12.28 14.18
N LEU A 4 24.81 13.20 14.83
CA LEU A 4 24.22 14.28 15.62
C LEU A 4 23.47 15.33 14.76
N LYS A 5 24.01 15.69 13.59
CA LYS A 5 23.37 16.66 12.68
C LYS A 5 22.07 16.10 12.11
N GLN A 6 22.06 14.83 11.72
CA GLN A 6 20.85 14.14 11.25
C GLN A 6 19.81 14.02 12.37
N HIS A 7 20.25 13.69 13.59
CA HIS A 7 19.37 13.63 14.75
C HIS A 7 18.70 14.98 15.07
N LEU A 8 19.46 16.07 15.05
CA LEU A 8 18.92 17.42 15.28
C LEU A 8 17.95 17.84 14.18
N LEU A 9 18.27 17.58 12.91
CA LEU A 9 17.38 17.88 11.79
C LEU A 9 16.07 17.09 11.86
N VAL A 10 16.10 15.81 12.23
CA VAL A 10 14.89 14.99 12.40
C VAL A 10 14.04 15.50 13.57
N LYS A 11 14.66 15.92 14.69
CA LYS A 11 13.96 16.61 15.78
C LYS A 11 13.32 17.92 15.31
N SER A 12 14.00 18.71 14.47
CA SER A 12 13.42 19.91 13.88
C SER A 12 12.24 19.61 12.96
N ILE A 13 12.34 18.59 12.09
CA ILE A 13 11.23 18.13 11.23
C ILE A 13 10.02 17.74 12.08
N PHE A 14 10.25 16.99 13.15
CA PHE A 14 9.24 16.60 14.12
C PHE A 14 8.56 17.81 14.76
N LEU A 15 9.33 18.71 15.38
CA LEU A 15 8.79 19.89 16.06
C LEU A 15 8.01 20.79 15.09
N LEU A 16 8.56 21.07 13.91
CA LEU A 16 7.89 21.86 12.88
C LEU A 16 6.61 21.19 12.38
N SER A 17 6.61 19.87 12.21
CA SER A 17 5.42 19.10 11.81
C SER A 17 4.36 19.04 12.92
N LYS A 18 4.78 19.07 14.20
CA LYS A 18 3.89 19.15 15.36
C LYS A 18 3.21 20.53 15.44
N PHE A 19 3.94 21.61 15.18
CA PHE A 19 3.41 22.99 15.21
C PHE A 19 2.68 23.44 13.94
N GLY A 20 2.41 22.54 12.99
CA GLY A 20 1.73 22.91 11.74
C GLY A 20 2.59 23.67 10.72
N ALA A 21 3.89 23.84 10.98
CA ALA A 21 4.83 24.54 10.10
C ALA A 21 5.31 23.63 8.95
N HIS A 22 4.38 23.14 8.13
CA HIS A 22 4.63 22.10 7.14
C HIS A 22 5.61 22.50 6.04
N ARG A 23 5.54 23.74 5.54
CA ARG A 23 6.50 24.26 4.56
C ARG A 23 7.93 24.29 5.12
N ALA A 24 8.09 24.68 6.38
CA ALA A 24 9.39 24.66 7.05
C ALA A 24 9.87 23.22 7.29
N SER A 25 8.98 22.32 7.73
CA SER A 25 9.29 20.89 7.90
C SER A 25 9.78 20.26 6.58
N LEU A 26 9.12 20.57 5.45
CA LEU A 26 9.54 20.15 4.11
C LEU A 26 10.86 20.81 3.67
N ALA A 27 11.07 22.10 3.91
CA ALA A 27 12.35 22.75 3.59
C ALA A 27 13.54 22.15 4.35
N TYR A 28 13.34 21.80 5.63
CA TYR A 28 14.33 21.09 6.44
C TYR A 28 14.57 19.67 5.95
N THR A 29 13.51 19.02 5.48
CA THR A 29 13.55 17.71 4.84
C THR A 29 14.35 17.76 3.53
N ASP A 30 14.11 18.74 2.68
CA ASP A 30 14.89 18.96 1.46
C ASP A 30 16.36 19.21 1.79
N LYS A 31 16.66 19.99 2.84
CA LYS A 31 18.03 20.18 3.33
C LYS A 31 18.68 18.90 3.86
N LEU A 32 17.90 17.98 4.42
CA LEU A 32 18.33 16.68 4.92
C LEU A 32 18.52 15.65 3.78
N LEU A 33 17.76 15.75 2.70
CA LEU A 33 17.87 14.92 1.51
C LEU A 33 18.93 15.44 0.52
N ARG A 34 19.14 16.76 0.46
CA ARG A 34 20.23 17.43 -0.26
C ARG A 34 21.57 17.31 0.48
N THR A 35 21.80 16.22 1.21
CA THR A 35 23.16 15.92 1.67
C THR A 35 23.95 15.43 0.47
N GLU A 36 24.53 16.38 -0.27
CA GLU A 36 25.56 16.13 -1.27
C GLU A 36 26.54 15.07 -0.74
N THR A 37 26.85 14.08 -1.57
CA THR A 37 27.83 13.03 -1.26
C THR A 37 29.12 13.68 -0.83
N SER A 38 29.45 13.60 0.47
CA SER A 38 30.59 14.35 0.98
C SER A 38 31.86 13.97 0.23
N LEU A 39 32.76 14.93 0.04
CA LEU A 39 34.04 14.71 -0.66
C LEU A 39 34.83 13.51 -0.09
N SER A 40 34.69 13.21 1.21
CA SER A 40 35.28 12.02 1.85
C SER A 40 34.66 10.69 1.37
N GLN A 41 33.35 10.67 1.11
CA GLN A 41 32.66 9.50 0.55
C GLN A 41 33.01 9.32 -0.93
N LEU A 42 33.11 10.42 -1.70
CA LEU A 42 33.55 10.38 -3.09
C LEU A 42 34.98 9.83 -3.21
N ARG A 43 35.89 10.26 -2.34
CA ARG A 43 37.27 9.71 -2.26
C ARG A 43 37.27 8.20 -2.05
N LYS A 44 36.52 7.71 -1.06
CA LYS A 44 36.41 6.26 -0.80
C LYS A 44 35.77 5.48 -1.96
N ALA A 45 34.81 6.07 -2.65
CA ALA A 45 34.15 5.45 -3.79
C ALA A 45 35.11 5.33 -4.98
N VAL A 46 35.91 6.37 -5.24
CA VAL A 46 37.02 6.33 -6.22
C VAL A 46 38.05 5.26 -5.83
N ASP A 47 38.51 5.24 -4.58
CA ASP A 47 39.48 4.23 -4.11
C ASP A 47 38.95 2.80 -4.32
N SER A 48 37.65 2.59 -4.08
CA SER A 48 36.98 1.31 -4.32
C SER A 48 36.83 0.97 -5.81
N ALA A 49 36.59 1.96 -6.68
CA ALA A 49 36.50 1.76 -8.11
C ALA A 49 37.87 1.36 -8.69
N HIS A 50 38.95 2.00 -8.24
CA HIS A 50 40.33 1.63 -8.57
C HIS A 50 40.70 0.23 -8.09
N ALA A 51 40.31 -0.13 -6.86
CA ALA A 51 40.53 -1.49 -6.35
C ALA A 51 39.86 -2.58 -7.22
N ASN A 52 38.78 -2.22 -7.92
CA ASN A 52 38.04 -3.09 -8.83
C ASN A 52 38.45 -2.94 -10.31
N ARG A 53 39.43 -2.07 -10.64
CA ARG A 53 39.83 -1.72 -12.01
C ARG A 53 38.68 -1.18 -12.88
N ASP A 54 37.71 -0.51 -12.27
CA ASP A 54 36.55 0.09 -12.95
C ASP A 54 36.81 1.58 -13.25
N HIS A 55 37.45 1.84 -14.39
CA HIS A 55 37.86 3.19 -14.79
C HIS A 55 36.67 4.09 -15.15
N ASP A 56 35.57 3.54 -15.68
CA ASP A 56 34.36 4.30 -16.04
C ASP A 56 33.61 4.77 -14.81
N ALA A 57 33.51 3.92 -13.77
CA ALA A 57 32.94 4.32 -12.49
C ALA A 57 33.80 5.39 -11.81
N ALA A 58 35.12 5.23 -11.79
CA ALA A 58 36.03 6.22 -11.22
C ALA A 58 35.93 7.59 -11.94
N LEU A 59 35.79 7.59 -13.26
CA LEU A 59 35.63 8.79 -14.07
C LEU A 59 34.29 9.50 -13.77
N LYS A 60 33.18 8.76 -13.77
CA LYS A 60 31.85 9.31 -13.41
C LYS A 60 31.82 9.90 -12.01
N ILE A 61 32.45 9.24 -11.04
CA ILE A 61 32.54 9.75 -9.66
C ILE A 61 33.39 11.04 -9.61
N SER A 62 34.46 11.11 -10.39
CA SER A 62 35.35 12.28 -10.48
C SER A 62 34.66 13.48 -11.14
N GLU A 63 33.87 13.24 -12.19
CA GLU A 63 33.05 14.26 -12.85
C GLU A 63 31.94 14.78 -11.94
N TYR A 64 31.27 13.87 -11.22
CA TYR A 64 30.31 14.25 -10.19
C TYR A 64 30.98 15.09 -9.09
N ALA A 65 32.21 14.75 -8.69
CA ALA A 65 32.98 15.53 -7.72
C ALA A 65 33.34 16.93 -8.24
N ILE A 66 33.68 17.09 -9.53
CA ILE A 66 33.94 18.40 -10.16
C ILE A 66 32.66 19.24 -10.18
N GLN A 67 31.54 18.66 -10.59
CA GLN A 67 30.26 19.36 -10.71
C GLN A 67 29.74 19.86 -9.35
N ASN A 68 29.90 19.06 -8.29
CA ASN A 68 29.36 19.37 -6.96
C ASN A 68 30.39 20.04 -6.03
N TYR A 69 31.70 19.94 -6.33
CA TYR A 69 32.79 20.57 -5.55
C TYR A 69 33.84 21.24 -6.47
N PRO A 70 33.46 22.24 -7.30
CA PRO A 70 34.34 22.83 -8.32
C PRO A 70 35.56 23.57 -7.73
N SER A 71 35.48 24.02 -6.48
CA SER A 71 36.60 24.63 -5.76
C SER A 71 37.55 23.62 -5.10
N ASN A 72 37.30 22.31 -5.26
CA ASN A 72 38.15 21.25 -4.73
C ASN A 72 38.96 20.57 -5.84
N SER A 73 40.26 20.43 -5.64
CA SER A 73 41.16 19.83 -6.65
C SER A 73 41.02 18.32 -6.84
N PHE A 74 40.34 17.60 -5.93
CA PHE A 74 40.24 16.14 -5.97
C PHE A 74 39.69 15.59 -7.29
N GLY A 75 38.49 16.04 -7.69
CA GLY A 75 37.83 15.50 -8.88
C GLY A 75 38.61 15.78 -10.16
N TYR A 76 39.21 16.97 -10.25
CA TYR A 76 40.05 17.36 -11.39
C TYR A 76 41.33 16.54 -11.50
N ILE A 77 42.05 16.35 -10.38
CA ILE A 77 43.28 15.54 -10.33
C ILE A 77 42.97 14.10 -10.74
N GLU A 78 41.87 13.55 -10.23
CA GLU A 78 41.54 12.16 -10.47
C GLU A 78 41.07 11.89 -11.90
N LYS A 79 40.21 12.77 -12.44
CA LYS A 79 39.83 12.74 -13.85
C LYS A 79 41.05 12.85 -14.77
N ALA A 80 41.99 13.75 -14.46
CA ALA A 80 43.19 13.92 -15.26
C ALA A 80 44.12 12.70 -15.24
N LYS A 81 44.25 12.01 -14.10
CA LYS A 81 45.01 10.74 -14.04
C LYS A 81 44.40 9.68 -14.93
N ILE A 82 43.08 9.47 -14.85
CA ILE A 82 42.38 8.46 -15.64
C ILE A 82 42.54 8.77 -17.14
N GLN A 83 42.40 10.03 -17.54
CA GLN A 83 42.62 10.47 -18.93
C GLN A 83 44.06 10.22 -19.40
N ALA A 84 45.05 10.50 -18.55
CA ALA A 84 46.46 10.25 -18.87
C ALA A 84 46.78 8.75 -18.99
N GLU A 85 46.22 7.91 -18.12
CA GLU A 85 46.32 6.44 -18.18
C GLU A 85 45.68 5.86 -19.44
N GLN A 86 44.65 6.52 -19.99
CA GLN A 86 44.00 6.18 -21.26
C GLN A 86 44.71 6.77 -22.49
N GLY A 87 45.86 7.45 -22.32
CA GLY A 87 46.63 8.05 -23.41
C GLY A 87 46.14 9.42 -23.88
N ALA A 88 45.11 10.00 -23.26
CA ALA A 88 44.55 11.31 -23.59
C ALA A 88 45.23 12.45 -22.79
N VAL A 89 46.53 12.63 -22.99
CA VAL A 89 47.38 13.56 -22.21
C VAL A 89 46.94 15.02 -22.35
N ASP A 90 46.55 15.46 -23.56
CA ASP A 90 46.08 16.83 -23.78
C ASP A 90 44.78 17.15 -23.04
N ALA A 91 43.85 16.17 -22.98
CA ALA A 91 42.61 16.28 -22.24
C ALA A 91 42.85 16.32 -20.72
N ALA A 92 43.86 15.58 -20.23
CA ALA A 92 44.28 15.62 -18.83
C ALA A 92 44.84 17.00 -18.44
N ILE A 93 45.69 17.59 -19.30
CA ILE A 93 46.23 18.94 -19.09
C ILE A 93 45.11 19.99 -19.11
N GLN A 94 44.16 19.88 -20.04
CA GLN A 94 43.01 20.78 -20.09
C GLN A 94 42.14 20.69 -18.83
N THR A 95 41.89 19.47 -18.34
CA THR A 95 41.14 19.25 -17.09
C THR A 95 41.84 19.88 -15.88
N LEU A 96 43.16 19.75 -15.77
CA LEU A 96 43.91 20.38 -14.67
C LEU A 96 44.02 21.90 -14.77
N ASN A 97 44.04 22.47 -15.98
CA ASN A 97 44.01 23.93 -16.18
C ASN A 97 42.68 24.55 -15.71
N LEU A 98 41.59 23.77 -15.68
CA LEU A 98 40.29 24.18 -15.15
C LEU A 98 40.17 24.00 -13.63
N ALA A 99 41.17 23.38 -12.99
CA ALA A 99 41.15 23.09 -11.56
C ALA A 99 41.56 24.31 -10.72
N PRO A 100 41.13 24.39 -9.45
CA PRO A 100 41.58 25.43 -8.53
C PRO A 100 43.10 25.36 -8.32
N SER A 101 43.78 26.51 -8.47
CA SER A 101 45.23 26.62 -8.32
C SER A 101 45.67 26.22 -6.92
N CYS A 102 46.37 25.09 -6.81
CA CYS A 102 46.96 24.60 -5.58
C CYS A 102 48.17 23.70 -5.87
N ALA A 103 49.05 23.53 -4.88
CA ALA A 103 50.29 22.77 -5.04
C ALA A 103 50.10 21.35 -5.66
N PRO A 104 49.08 20.56 -5.28
CA PRO A 104 48.83 19.25 -5.91
C PRO A 104 48.45 19.30 -7.40
N VAL A 105 47.72 20.34 -7.84
CA VAL A 105 47.34 20.53 -9.25
C VAL A 105 48.57 20.94 -10.06
N ASN A 106 49.39 21.84 -9.52
CA ASN A 106 50.62 22.29 -10.17
C ASN A 106 51.65 21.15 -10.31
N ASP A 107 51.73 20.26 -9.31
CA ASP A 107 52.55 19.05 -9.35
C ASP A 107 52.03 18.02 -10.38
N ALA A 108 50.71 17.87 -10.50
CA ALA A 108 50.13 17.01 -11.54
C ALA A 108 50.34 17.58 -12.95
N LEU A 109 50.24 18.91 -13.13
CA LEU A 109 50.51 19.60 -14.39
C LEU A 109 51.98 19.50 -14.82
N SER A 110 52.91 19.65 -13.88
CA SER A 110 54.34 19.54 -14.19
C SER A 110 54.71 18.12 -14.62
N LYS A 111 54.16 17.10 -13.96
CA LYS A 111 54.35 15.68 -14.32
C LYS A 111 53.84 15.35 -15.72
N LEU A 112 52.68 15.89 -16.11
CA LEU A 112 52.10 15.65 -17.44
C LEU A 112 52.78 16.44 -18.55
N ARG A 113 53.36 17.61 -18.26
CA ARG A 113 54.00 18.48 -19.28
C ARG A 113 55.46 18.16 -19.56
N PHE A 114 56.19 17.66 -18.57
CA PHE A 114 57.65 17.61 -18.64
C PHE A 114 58.26 16.21 -18.54
N GLY A 115 57.46 15.16 -18.27
CA GLY A 115 57.98 13.81 -18.03
C GLY A 115 58.86 13.75 -16.77
N GLU A 116 59.01 12.57 -16.16
CA GLU A 116 59.70 12.45 -14.86
C GLU A 116 61.10 13.06 -14.85
N VAL A 117 61.34 14.00 -13.92
CA VAL A 117 62.67 14.30 -13.40
C VAL A 117 62.70 13.89 -11.92
N ALA A 118 63.32 12.74 -11.64
CA ALA A 118 63.81 12.37 -10.31
C ALA A 118 65.31 12.76 -10.22
N PRO A 119 65.90 13.09 -9.04
CA PRO A 119 66.12 12.12 -7.95
C PRO A 119 66.09 12.79 -6.53
N LYS A 120 66.31 12.21 -5.34
CA LYS A 120 66.97 11.00 -4.81
C LYS A 120 66.30 10.56 -3.48
N LYS A 121 66.51 9.27 -3.17
CA LYS A 121 66.28 8.53 -1.91
C LYS A 121 66.76 9.25 -0.64
N ALA A 122 66.02 9.06 0.46
CA ALA A 122 66.60 8.97 1.79
C ALA A 122 65.94 7.84 2.62
N ALA A 123 66.82 7.12 3.31
CA ALA A 123 66.68 5.85 4.01
C ALA A 123 65.49 5.70 4.99
N SER A 124 64.93 4.49 4.96
CA SER A 124 64.21 3.85 6.06
C SER A 124 65.13 3.53 7.25
N PRO A 125 64.65 3.68 8.51
CA PRO A 125 65.13 2.87 9.60
C PRO A 125 64.13 1.75 9.94
N LYS A 126 64.75 0.61 10.21
CA LYS A 126 64.23 -0.70 10.59
C LYS A 126 63.09 -0.67 11.62
N ALA A 127 62.14 -1.58 11.41
CA ALA A 127 61.21 -2.04 12.41
C ALA A 127 61.92 -2.61 13.65
N LYS A 128 61.46 -2.20 14.83
CA LYS A 128 61.57 -2.96 16.08
C LYS A 128 60.16 -3.37 16.52
N PRO A 129 59.99 -4.56 17.11
CA PRO A 129 58.67 -5.10 17.45
C PRO A 129 58.11 -4.36 18.67
N LYS A 130 56.94 -3.71 18.51
CA LYS A 130 56.15 -3.26 19.67
C LYS A 130 55.23 -4.38 20.12
N ALA A 131 55.35 -4.68 21.41
CA ALA A 131 54.65 -5.71 22.15
C ALA A 131 53.12 -5.65 21.96
N LYS A 132 52.52 -6.83 21.92
CA LYS A 132 51.07 -7.07 22.01
C LYS A 132 50.49 -6.36 23.23
N ALA A 133 49.75 -5.28 23.02
CA ALA A 133 48.81 -4.79 24.02
C ALA A 133 47.60 -5.75 24.06
N LYS A 134 47.33 -6.29 25.24
CA LYS A 134 46.16 -7.14 25.53
C LYS A 134 44.88 -6.43 25.03
N PRO A 135 43.96 -7.13 24.34
CA PRO A 135 42.63 -6.58 24.11
C PRO A 135 41.96 -6.35 25.48
N LYS A 136 41.56 -5.10 25.76
CA LYS A 136 40.58 -4.83 26.81
C LYS A 136 39.33 -5.67 26.49
N ALA A 137 38.90 -6.43 27.48
CA ALA A 137 37.73 -7.29 27.40
C ALA A 137 36.56 -6.53 26.78
N LYS A 138 36.03 -7.05 25.67
CA LYS A 138 34.65 -6.78 25.26
C LYS A 138 33.77 -7.08 26.48
N PRO A 139 32.71 -6.30 26.76
CA PRO A 139 31.68 -6.75 27.69
C PRO A 139 31.28 -8.15 27.25
N LYS A 140 31.39 -9.12 28.17
CA LYS A 140 30.88 -10.47 27.93
C LYS A 140 29.46 -10.30 27.41
N ALA A 141 29.18 -10.87 26.24
CA ALA A 141 27.82 -11.12 25.83
C ALA A 141 27.19 -11.91 26.98
N VAL A 142 26.24 -11.28 27.67
CA VAL A 142 25.43 -11.94 28.67
C VAL A 142 24.74 -13.07 27.92
N SER A 143 25.13 -14.30 28.24
CA SER A 143 24.39 -15.50 27.85
C SER A 143 22.91 -15.26 28.13
N PRO A 144 21.98 -15.53 27.19
CA PRO A 144 20.57 -15.31 27.44
C PRO A 144 20.20 -16.04 28.73
N ALA A 145 19.65 -15.29 29.69
CA ALA A 145 19.15 -15.87 30.94
C ALA A 145 18.19 -17.01 30.57
N ALA A 146 18.25 -18.12 31.30
CA ALA A 146 17.31 -19.21 31.11
C ALA A 146 15.88 -18.65 31.18
N PRO A 147 14.98 -19.02 30.26
CA PRO A 147 13.61 -18.51 30.25
C PRO A 147 12.94 -18.83 31.58
N SER A 148 12.21 -17.84 32.11
CA SER A 148 11.43 -18.03 33.34
C SER A 148 10.40 -19.15 33.17
N ALA A 149 9.98 -19.78 34.27
CA ALA A 149 8.95 -20.83 34.23
C ALA A 149 7.66 -20.37 33.53
N LEU A 150 7.31 -19.09 33.65
CA LEU A 150 6.20 -18.46 32.94
C LEU A 150 6.44 -18.32 31.44
N GLU A 151 7.65 -17.96 30.99
CA GLU A 151 7.99 -17.91 29.56
C GLU A 151 7.96 -19.30 28.92
N VAL A 152 8.43 -20.33 29.63
CA VAL A 152 8.34 -21.72 29.16
C VAL A 152 6.88 -22.17 29.07
N SER A 153 6.05 -21.80 30.06
CA SER A 153 4.63 -22.10 30.06
C SER A 153 3.89 -21.42 28.90
N LEU A 154 4.21 -20.15 28.63
CA LEU A 154 3.67 -19.40 27.49
C LEU A 154 4.03 -20.05 26.15
N LEU A 155 5.28 -20.50 25.98
CA LEU A 155 5.71 -21.18 24.75
C LEU A 155 4.95 -22.50 24.53
N LYS A 156 4.58 -23.20 25.61
CA LYS A 156 3.80 -24.45 25.54
C LYS A 156 2.30 -24.24 25.35
N ALA A 157 1.76 -23.09 25.77
CA ALA A 157 0.32 -22.81 25.73
C ALA A 157 -0.25 -22.74 24.30
N GLY A 158 0.58 -22.41 23.31
CA GLY A 158 0.14 -22.29 21.92
C GLY A 158 -0.99 -21.27 21.77
N SER A 159 -2.18 -21.73 21.35
CA SER A 159 -3.39 -20.93 21.17
C SER A 159 -4.52 -21.28 22.16
N ASP A 160 -4.25 -22.04 23.22
CA ASP A 160 -5.26 -22.43 24.21
C ASP A 160 -5.63 -21.24 25.11
N THR A 161 -6.84 -20.72 24.93
CA THR A 161 -7.31 -19.53 25.65
C THR A 161 -7.40 -19.73 27.15
N SER A 162 -7.78 -20.92 27.61
CA SER A 162 -7.90 -21.23 29.04
C SER A 162 -6.53 -21.23 29.74
N VAL A 163 -5.53 -21.83 29.08
CA VAL A 163 -4.15 -21.87 29.56
C VAL A 163 -3.55 -20.47 29.54
N LEU A 164 -3.80 -19.70 28.49
CA LEU A 164 -3.36 -18.31 28.39
C LEU A 164 -3.95 -17.44 29.51
N ASP A 165 -5.24 -17.58 29.83
CA ASP A 165 -5.85 -16.84 30.94
C ASP A 165 -5.24 -17.20 32.31
N MET A 166 -4.92 -18.47 32.55
CA MET A 166 -4.20 -18.89 33.75
C MET A 166 -2.80 -18.27 33.82
N ILE A 167 -2.05 -18.27 32.71
CA ILE A 167 -0.73 -17.65 32.63
C ILE A 167 -0.84 -16.13 32.87
N ALA A 168 -1.90 -15.48 32.36
CA ALA A 168 -2.14 -14.06 32.64
C ALA A 168 -2.33 -13.80 34.14
N GLN A 169 -3.12 -14.63 34.83
CA GLN A 169 -3.32 -14.53 36.28
C GLN A 169 -2.01 -14.69 37.05
N GLN A 170 -1.23 -15.73 36.72
CA GLN A 170 0.06 -15.99 37.35
C GLN A 170 1.07 -14.85 37.08
N ALA A 171 1.10 -14.32 35.86
CA ALA A 171 1.97 -13.19 35.53
C ALA A 171 1.58 -11.91 36.28
N ARG A 172 0.27 -11.64 36.48
CA ARG A 172 -0.19 -10.53 37.33
C ARG A 172 0.24 -10.70 38.78
N GLN A 173 0.06 -11.88 39.35
CA GLN A 173 0.51 -12.17 40.71
C GLN A 173 2.03 -12.01 40.85
N ALA A 174 2.79 -12.54 39.89
CA ALA A 174 4.24 -12.42 39.88
C ALA A 174 4.75 -10.97 39.71
N ILE A 175 3.96 -10.07 39.09
CA ILE A 175 4.25 -8.62 39.05
C ILE A 175 4.02 -8.00 40.43
N ILE A 176 2.96 -8.38 41.13
CA ILE A 176 2.67 -7.90 42.50
C ILE A 176 3.78 -8.37 43.45
N ASP A 177 4.14 -9.65 43.39
CA ASP A 177 5.12 -10.26 44.28
C ASP A 177 6.55 -9.74 44.02
N ASN A 178 6.88 -9.44 42.76
CA ASN A 178 8.18 -8.91 42.37
C ASN A 178 8.07 -7.85 41.26
N PRO A 179 7.74 -6.59 41.62
CA PRO A 179 7.55 -5.51 40.65
C PRO A 179 8.80 -5.16 39.84
N GLY A 180 10.00 -5.51 40.34
CA GLY A 180 11.28 -5.26 39.67
C GLY A 180 11.59 -6.22 38.51
N ASN A 181 10.86 -7.33 38.39
CA ASN A 181 11.12 -8.32 37.35
C ASN A 181 10.41 -7.96 36.03
N ALA A 182 11.15 -7.29 35.13
CA ALA A 182 10.65 -6.86 33.83
C ALA A 182 10.12 -8.00 32.92
N THR A 183 10.53 -9.25 33.14
CA THR A 183 10.10 -10.40 32.34
C THR A 183 8.61 -10.70 32.53
N ASN A 184 8.08 -10.52 33.74
CA ASN A 184 6.68 -10.82 34.06
C ASN A 184 5.71 -9.92 33.28
N TYR A 185 6.06 -8.63 33.12
CA TYR A 185 5.34 -7.68 32.27
C TYR A 185 5.36 -8.11 30.79
N GLY A 186 6.49 -8.63 30.32
CA GLY A 186 6.64 -9.12 28.96
C GLY A 186 5.76 -10.35 28.69
N VAL A 187 5.67 -11.28 29.64
CA VAL A 187 4.76 -12.42 29.58
C VAL A 187 3.30 -11.95 29.54
N LEU A 188 2.89 -11.10 30.48
CA LEU A 188 1.51 -10.63 30.59
C LEU A 188 1.03 -9.95 29.30
N THR A 189 1.85 -9.05 28.74
CA THR A 189 1.51 -8.34 27.51
C THR A 189 1.43 -9.24 26.28
N ARG A 190 2.31 -10.24 26.17
CA ARG A 190 2.27 -11.24 25.09
C ARG A 190 1.02 -12.11 25.18
N VAL A 191 0.65 -12.54 26.39
CA VAL A 191 -0.57 -13.32 26.64
C VAL A 191 -1.81 -12.55 26.21
N TYR A 192 -1.98 -11.31 26.66
CA TYR A 192 -3.12 -10.50 26.22
C TYR A 192 -3.13 -10.21 24.71
N SER A 193 -1.95 -10.07 24.10
CA SER A 193 -1.85 -9.95 22.64
C SER A 193 -2.31 -11.22 21.92
N GLN A 194 -1.98 -12.41 22.42
CA GLN A 194 -2.42 -13.70 21.86
C GLN A 194 -3.92 -13.93 22.04
N LEU A 195 -4.45 -13.54 23.20
CA LEU A 195 -5.89 -13.57 23.50
C LEU A 195 -6.71 -12.51 22.73
N LYS A 196 -6.05 -11.61 21.98
CA LYS A 196 -6.68 -10.43 21.36
C LYS A 196 -7.46 -9.56 22.36
N ALA A 197 -7.07 -9.58 23.63
CA ALA A 197 -7.71 -8.82 24.71
C ALA A 197 -7.13 -7.40 24.77
N HIS A 198 -7.46 -6.57 23.76
CA HIS A 198 -6.87 -5.24 23.56
C HIS A 198 -7.08 -4.30 24.76
N ASP A 199 -8.28 -4.26 25.32
CA ASP A 199 -8.58 -3.38 26.46
C ASP A 199 -7.84 -3.81 27.73
N LYS A 200 -7.72 -5.13 27.98
CA LYS A 200 -6.90 -5.67 29.07
C LYS A 200 -5.42 -5.33 28.88
N LEU A 201 -4.92 -5.37 27.65
CA LEU A 201 -3.55 -4.99 27.31
C LEU A 201 -3.30 -3.50 27.53
N ILE A 202 -4.23 -2.64 27.11
CA ILE A 202 -4.18 -1.19 27.33
C ILE A 202 -4.13 -0.88 28.84
N ALA A 203 -5.10 -1.42 29.59
CA ALA A 203 -5.17 -1.23 31.04
C ALA A 203 -3.90 -1.72 31.75
N ALA A 204 -3.38 -2.87 31.35
CA ALA A 204 -2.14 -3.40 31.90
C ALA A 204 -0.95 -2.47 31.64
N ILE A 205 -0.67 -2.10 30.38
CA ILE A 205 0.49 -1.25 30.08
C ILE A 205 0.38 0.11 30.77
N ASN A 206 -0.82 0.71 30.83
CA ASN A 206 -1.04 1.98 31.53
C ASN A 206 -0.82 1.88 33.05
N SER A 207 -0.94 0.68 33.63
CA SER A 207 -0.67 0.43 35.06
C SER A 207 0.81 0.14 35.39
N PHE A 208 1.66 -0.08 34.37
CA PHE A 208 3.06 -0.41 34.60
C PHE A 208 3.83 0.79 35.17
N PRO A 209 4.88 0.56 35.98
CA PRO A 209 5.80 1.61 36.38
C PRO A 209 6.37 2.37 35.17
N THR A 210 6.55 3.68 35.29
CA THR A 210 6.95 4.57 34.18
C THR A 210 8.24 4.10 33.50
N GLU A 211 9.20 3.56 34.25
CA GLU A 211 10.48 3.04 33.74
C GLU A 211 10.31 1.80 32.85
N ILE A 212 9.22 1.06 33.04
CA ILE A 212 8.84 -0.10 32.25
C ILE A 212 7.98 0.36 31.08
N ALA A 213 6.88 1.08 31.33
CA ALA A 213 5.92 1.53 30.32
C ALA A 213 6.56 2.38 29.21
N SER A 214 7.57 3.20 29.55
CA SER A 214 8.27 4.07 28.59
C SER A 214 9.14 3.33 27.58
N ARG A 215 9.44 2.04 27.79
CA ARG A 215 10.24 1.25 26.84
C ARG A 215 9.54 1.17 25.49
N LEU A 216 10.31 1.41 24.43
CA LEU A 216 9.82 1.48 23.05
C LEU A 216 8.87 0.35 22.65
N HIS A 217 9.17 -0.90 23.00
CA HIS A 217 8.34 -2.04 22.61
C HIS A 217 6.94 -1.99 23.26
N TYR A 218 6.82 -1.60 24.53
CA TYR A 218 5.53 -1.44 25.18
C TYR A 218 4.74 -0.26 24.60
N ARG A 219 5.39 0.87 24.28
CA ARG A 219 4.72 1.97 23.58
C ARG A 219 4.23 1.58 22.19
N LEU A 220 5.02 0.82 21.43
CA LEU A 220 4.59 0.28 20.13
C LEU A 220 3.45 -0.73 20.26
N MET A 221 3.42 -1.54 21.33
CA MET A 221 2.32 -2.46 21.62
C MET A 221 1.06 -1.71 22.04
N LEU A 222 1.18 -0.74 22.95
CA LEU A 222 0.09 0.10 23.44
C LEU A 222 -0.56 0.89 22.31
N ALA A 223 0.24 1.56 21.47
CA ALA A 223 -0.28 2.26 20.30
C ALA A 223 -1.04 1.31 19.37
N ARG A 224 -0.52 0.09 19.13
CA ARG A 224 -1.21 -0.90 18.30
C ARG A 224 -2.51 -1.39 18.95
N ALA A 225 -2.52 -1.57 20.27
CA ALA A 225 -3.71 -1.96 21.02
C ALA A 225 -4.81 -0.90 20.91
N TYR A 226 -4.46 0.38 21.10
CA TYR A 226 -5.39 1.50 20.87
C TYR A 226 -5.96 1.52 19.44
N GLN A 227 -5.13 1.31 18.41
CA GLN A 227 -5.62 1.23 17.03
C GLN A 227 -6.64 0.10 16.83
N LEU A 228 -6.41 -1.05 17.48
CA LEU A 228 -7.30 -2.22 17.39
C LEU A 228 -8.60 -2.01 18.18
N SER A 229 -8.56 -1.26 19.28
CA SER A 229 -9.74 -0.78 20.01
C SER A 229 -10.38 0.47 19.38
N ARG A 230 -10.04 0.81 18.13
CA ARG A 230 -10.55 1.96 17.34
C ARG A 230 -10.29 3.34 17.95
N ASP A 231 -9.33 3.47 18.86
CA ASP A 231 -8.87 4.73 19.42
C ASP A 231 -7.58 5.23 18.74
N GLN A 232 -7.74 5.89 17.60
CA GLN A 232 -6.64 6.39 16.79
C GLN A 232 -5.97 7.62 17.42
N GLU A 233 -6.72 8.45 18.15
CA GLU A 233 -6.17 9.63 18.84
C GLU A 233 -5.16 9.21 19.93
N SER A 234 -5.55 8.30 20.82
CA SER A 234 -4.64 7.79 21.86
C SER A 234 -3.45 7.04 21.26
N ALA A 235 -3.67 6.25 20.20
CA ALA A 235 -2.59 5.58 19.50
C ALA A 235 -1.55 6.58 18.95
N TYR A 236 -2.01 7.68 18.36
CA TYR A 236 -1.15 8.71 17.79
C TYR A 236 -0.35 9.43 18.87
N GLU A 237 -0.98 9.81 19.98
CA GLU A 237 -0.32 10.48 21.11
C GLU A 237 0.75 9.59 21.77
N VAL A 238 0.49 8.28 21.90
CA VAL A 238 1.51 7.32 22.39
C VAL A 238 2.71 7.28 21.46
N LEU A 239 2.50 7.29 20.13
CA LEU A 239 3.59 7.28 19.16
C LEU A 239 4.38 8.59 19.17
N LEU A 240 3.72 9.74 19.26
CA LEU A 240 4.39 11.04 19.37
C LEU A 240 5.23 11.13 20.65
N THR A 241 4.68 10.68 21.78
CA THR A 241 5.41 10.59 23.05
C THR A 241 6.61 9.67 22.92
N ALA A 242 6.44 8.50 22.30
CA ALA A 242 7.53 7.58 22.02
C ALA A 242 8.62 8.19 21.15
N GLN A 243 8.25 9.03 20.19
CA GLN A 243 9.18 9.67 19.27
C GLN A 243 10.03 10.73 19.95
N VAL A 244 9.55 11.40 21.01
CA VAL A 244 10.38 12.32 21.78
C VAL A 244 11.61 11.61 22.35
N ASP A 245 11.40 10.41 22.91
CA ASP A 245 12.46 9.60 23.53
C ASP A 245 13.27 8.81 22.49
N HIS A 246 12.65 8.47 21.36
CA HIS A 246 13.25 7.69 20.27
C HIS A 246 13.09 8.39 18.90
N PRO A 247 13.66 9.59 18.72
CA PRO A 247 13.37 10.47 17.57
C PRO A 247 13.84 9.92 16.23
N SER A 248 14.79 8.99 16.25
CA SER A 248 15.34 8.37 15.06
C SER A 248 14.83 6.94 14.84
N GLU A 249 13.87 6.44 15.62
CA GLU A 249 13.37 5.06 15.48
C GLU A 249 12.48 4.91 14.23
N ARG A 250 12.91 4.04 13.31
CA ARG A 250 12.21 3.77 12.04
C ARG A 250 10.73 3.45 12.24
N LYS A 251 10.42 2.55 13.15
CA LYS A 251 9.05 2.02 13.32
C LYS A 251 8.08 3.13 13.74
N LEU A 252 8.54 4.10 14.53
CA LEU A 252 7.72 5.23 14.95
C LEU A 252 7.44 6.17 13.78
N LEU A 253 8.49 6.57 13.05
CA LEU A 253 8.35 7.47 11.91
C LEU A 253 7.36 6.94 10.87
N MET A 254 7.45 5.64 10.58
CA MET A 254 6.55 4.99 9.63
C MET A 254 5.11 4.92 10.13
N ARG A 255 4.90 4.47 11.37
CA ARG A 255 3.53 4.33 11.91
C ARG A 255 2.83 5.68 12.02
N ILE A 256 3.57 6.72 12.42
CA ILE A 256 3.07 8.10 12.45
C ILE A 256 2.71 8.57 11.05
N SER A 257 3.57 8.32 10.05
CA SER A 257 3.26 8.63 8.65
C SER A 257 2.01 7.91 8.16
N ASP A 258 1.85 6.61 8.46
CA ASP A 258 0.67 5.83 8.07
C ASP A 258 -0.61 6.37 8.70
N MET A 259 -0.60 6.73 9.99
CA MET A 259 -1.77 7.32 10.66
C MET A 259 -2.12 8.71 10.09
N LEU A 260 -1.12 9.53 9.78
CA LEU A 260 -1.33 10.83 9.14
C LEU A 260 -1.88 10.68 7.72
N LYS A 261 -1.45 9.65 6.99
CA LYS A 261 -1.99 9.30 5.67
C LYS A 261 -3.46 8.88 5.79
N ASP A 262 -3.78 8.00 6.72
CA ASP A 262 -5.17 7.56 6.99
C ASP A 262 -6.08 8.73 7.42
N ASP A 263 -5.48 9.81 7.95
CA ASP A 263 -6.16 11.06 8.31
C ASP A 263 -6.14 12.15 7.21
N ALA A 264 -5.80 11.76 5.97
CA ALA A 264 -5.67 12.67 4.82
C ALA A 264 -4.70 13.86 5.03
N LYS A 265 -3.73 13.76 5.96
CA LYS A 265 -2.70 14.77 6.20
C LYS A 265 -1.45 14.49 5.36
N VAL A 266 -1.62 14.50 4.03
CA VAL A 266 -0.60 14.10 3.02
C VAL A 266 0.76 14.76 3.25
N ALA A 267 0.82 16.09 3.37
CA ALA A 267 2.08 16.81 3.53
C ALA A 267 2.84 16.43 4.82
N ARG A 268 2.09 16.16 5.92
CA ARG A 268 2.69 15.72 7.19
C ARG A 268 3.19 14.29 7.06
N ALA A 269 2.37 13.39 6.52
CA ALA A 269 2.77 12.00 6.29
C ALA A 269 4.06 11.92 5.46
N TYR A 270 4.16 12.76 4.41
CA TYR A 270 5.32 12.83 3.54
C TYR A 270 6.61 13.27 4.25
N SER A 271 6.56 14.28 5.13
CA SER A 271 7.77 14.73 5.84
C SER A 271 8.36 13.66 6.76
N TYR A 272 7.50 12.82 7.36
CA TYR A 272 7.94 11.66 8.14
C TYR A 272 8.60 10.57 7.27
N LEU A 273 8.14 10.35 6.04
CA LEU A 273 8.77 9.40 5.12
C LEU A 273 10.16 9.87 4.69
N CYS A 274 10.30 11.16 4.41
CA CYS A 274 11.59 11.72 4.07
C CYS A 274 12.58 11.71 5.26
N ALA A 275 12.10 11.96 6.48
CA ALA A 275 12.90 11.76 7.69
C ALA A 275 13.32 10.29 7.84
N SER A 276 12.40 9.35 7.56
CA SER A 276 12.70 7.91 7.56
C SER A 276 13.73 7.55 6.49
N GLN A 277 13.71 8.16 5.31
CA GLN A 277 14.72 7.96 4.27
C GLN A 277 16.09 8.43 4.73
N ALA A 278 16.20 9.63 5.29
CA ALA A 278 17.50 10.14 5.71
C ALA A 278 18.17 9.29 6.81
N LEU A 279 17.37 8.67 7.69
CA LEU A 279 17.85 7.80 8.75
C LEU A 279 18.03 6.35 8.30
N TYR A 280 17.15 5.88 7.41
CA TYR A 280 17.11 4.52 6.89
C TYR A 280 16.96 4.55 5.37
N PRO A 281 18.04 4.86 4.62
CA PRO A 281 17.98 5.17 3.19
C PRO A 281 17.25 4.11 2.36
N THR A 282 17.63 2.84 2.48
CA THR A 282 17.05 1.79 1.64
C THR A 282 15.54 1.63 1.86
N TYR A 283 15.13 1.47 3.11
CA TYR A 283 13.73 1.21 3.45
C TYR A 283 12.85 2.47 3.29
N GLY A 284 13.34 3.62 3.75
CA GLY A 284 12.60 4.88 3.69
C GLY A 284 12.37 5.36 2.26
N THR A 285 13.37 5.24 1.37
CA THR A 285 13.22 5.60 -0.05
C THR A 285 12.12 4.77 -0.73
N VAL A 286 12.03 3.46 -0.44
CA VAL A 286 11.01 2.59 -1.06
C VAL A 286 9.60 2.91 -0.58
N LYS A 287 9.42 3.20 0.71
CA LYS A 287 8.12 3.64 1.24
C LYS A 287 7.73 5.01 0.67
N ARG A 288 8.72 5.90 0.48
CA ARG A 288 8.51 7.20 -0.17
C ARG A 288 8.01 7.05 -1.60
N LEU A 289 8.61 6.16 -2.40
CA LEU A 289 8.19 5.91 -3.79
C LEU A 289 6.70 5.55 -3.88
N SER A 290 6.24 4.60 -3.04
CA SER A 290 4.82 4.22 -3.02
C SER A 290 3.92 5.40 -2.71
N PHE A 291 4.31 6.20 -1.72
CA PHE A 291 3.54 7.35 -1.29
C PHE A 291 3.48 8.43 -2.37
N GLU A 292 4.60 8.73 -3.02
CA GLU A 292 4.68 9.72 -4.09
C GLU A 292 3.78 9.32 -5.27
N ILE A 293 3.81 8.06 -5.70
CA ILE A 293 2.92 7.54 -6.75
C ILE A 293 1.45 7.65 -6.34
N ASP A 294 1.10 7.22 -5.13
CA ASP A 294 -0.29 7.23 -4.64
C ASP A 294 -0.87 8.65 -4.47
N ASN A 295 -0.01 9.68 -4.45
CA ASN A 295 -0.38 11.09 -4.33
C ASN A 295 0.02 11.92 -5.57
N PHE A 296 0.24 11.27 -6.72
CA PHE A 296 0.51 11.93 -8.01
C PHE A 296 1.77 12.83 -8.03
N LEU A 297 2.75 12.59 -7.14
CA LEU A 297 4.02 13.31 -7.07
C LEU A 297 5.06 12.68 -8.02
N PHE A 298 4.75 12.62 -9.32
CA PHE A 298 5.49 11.81 -10.29
C PHE A 298 6.95 12.23 -10.49
N ASP A 299 7.26 13.54 -10.49
CA ASP A 299 8.64 14.01 -10.61
C ASP A 299 9.52 13.57 -9.42
N ALA A 300 8.94 13.63 -8.21
CA ALA A 300 9.61 13.17 -6.99
C ALA A 300 9.78 11.65 -7.03
N ALA A 301 8.71 10.92 -7.37
CA ALA A 301 8.72 9.47 -7.52
C ALA A 301 9.76 8.98 -8.54
N ARG A 302 9.90 9.67 -9.68
CA ARG A 302 10.91 9.37 -10.70
C ARG A 302 12.33 9.42 -10.13
N ASN A 303 12.66 10.48 -9.42
CA ASN A 303 13.97 10.63 -8.77
C ASN A 303 14.17 9.58 -7.67
N THR A 304 13.13 9.28 -6.89
CA THR A 304 13.14 8.23 -5.88
C THR A 304 13.40 6.86 -6.50
N LEU A 305 12.76 6.54 -7.64
CA LEU A 305 12.96 5.29 -8.37
C LEU A 305 14.39 5.17 -8.90
N LEU A 306 14.93 6.22 -9.52
CA LEU A 306 16.34 6.26 -9.94
C LEU A 306 17.29 5.98 -8.77
N SER A 307 17.01 6.57 -7.59
CA SER A 307 17.78 6.29 -6.38
C SER A 307 17.66 4.82 -5.95
N ILE A 308 16.48 4.19 -6.07
CA ILE A 308 16.29 2.79 -5.72
C ILE A 308 17.05 1.87 -6.68
N LEU A 309 17.04 2.15 -7.98
CA LEU A 309 17.72 1.34 -9.00
C LEU A 309 19.25 1.37 -8.86
N SER A 310 19.81 2.35 -8.14
CA SER A 310 21.25 2.41 -7.82
C SER A 310 21.62 1.73 -6.49
N PHE A 311 20.67 1.13 -5.77
CA PHE A 311 20.96 0.33 -4.58
C PHE A 311 21.71 -0.96 -4.92
N PRO A 312 22.38 -1.61 -3.93
CA PRO A 312 22.91 -2.95 -4.13
C PRO A 312 21.84 -3.89 -4.65
N ARG A 313 22.20 -4.74 -5.63
CA ARG A 313 21.25 -5.64 -6.31
C ARG A 313 20.42 -6.53 -5.37
N GLU A 314 20.96 -6.94 -4.22
CA GLU A 314 20.24 -7.73 -3.22
C GLU A 314 19.13 -6.93 -2.54
N VAL A 315 19.32 -5.62 -2.39
CA VAL A 315 18.32 -4.68 -1.87
C VAL A 315 17.27 -4.41 -2.94
N VAL A 316 17.69 -4.19 -4.19
CA VAL A 316 16.77 -4.01 -5.34
C VAL A 316 15.85 -5.22 -5.48
N MET A 317 16.40 -6.44 -5.42
CA MET A 317 15.63 -7.69 -5.47
C MET A 317 14.54 -7.72 -4.38
N LYS A 318 14.87 -7.38 -3.12
CA LYS A 318 13.89 -7.36 -2.02
C LYS A 318 12.74 -6.38 -2.25
N PHE A 319 12.98 -5.32 -3.00
CA PHE A 319 11.99 -4.27 -3.27
C PHE A 319 11.41 -4.34 -4.70
N MET A 320 11.75 -5.38 -5.46
CA MET A 320 11.25 -5.58 -6.82
C MET A 320 9.72 -5.53 -6.94
N PRO A 321 8.92 -6.06 -5.98
CA PRO A 321 7.47 -5.90 -6.06
C PRO A 321 7.00 -4.43 -6.10
N MET A 322 7.67 -3.55 -5.36
CA MET A 322 7.37 -2.11 -5.35
C MET A 322 7.83 -1.43 -6.64
N ILE A 323 8.97 -1.86 -7.19
CA ILE A 323 9.49 -1.36 -8.48
C ILE A 323 8.55 -1.76 -9.63
N ASN A 324 8.04 -3.00 -9.61
CA ASN A 324 7.04 -3.47 -10.57
C ASN A 324 5.78 -2.61 -10.53
N ARG A 325 5.26 -2.31 -9.34
CA ARG A 325 4.14 -1.38 -9.15
C ARG A 325 4.40 0.01 -9.73
N ALA A 326 5.64 0.50 -9.67
CA ALA A 326 6.03 1.81 -10.19
C ALA A 326 6.20 1.84 -11.72
N THR A 327 6.38 0.68 -12.37
CA THR A 327 6.74 0.61 -13.79
C THR A 327 5.77 1.32 -14.74
N PRO A 328 4.43 1.20 -14.60
CA PRO A 328 3.51 1.83 -15.53
C PRO A 328 3.59 3.37 -15.55
N PHE A 329 4.12 3.98 -14.49
CA PHE A 329 4.22 5.43 -14.35
C PHE A 329 5.50 6.02 -14.99
N PHE A 330 6.49 5.19 -15.31
CA PHE A 330 7.80 5.63 -15.82
C PHE A 330 8.23 4.82 -17.05
N PRO A 331 7.49 4.93 -18.18
CA PRO A 331 7.80 4.18 -19.40
C PRO A 331 9.18 4.51 -19.97
N GLU A 332 9.70 5.72 -19.72
CA GLU A 332 11.04 6.15 -20.12
C GLU A 332 12.17 5.44 -19.37
N MET A 333 11.84 4.81 -18.22
CA MET A 333 12.78 4.05 -17.40
C MET A 333 12.72 2.52 -17.63
N ARG A 334 12.01 2.09 -18.69
CA ARG A 334 11.73 0.68 -18.96
C ARG A 334 12.99 -0.18 -19.03
N GLU A 335 14.03 0.27 -19.73
CA GLU A 335 15.27 -0.50 -19.89
C GLU A 335 15.97 -0.73 -18.56
N GLN A 336 16.10 0.31 -17.72
CA GLN A 336 16.73 0.19 -16.40
C GLN A 336 15.94 -0.74 -15.47
N ILE A 337 14.61 -0.65 -15.52
CA ILE A 337 13.73 -1.53 -14.73
C ILE A 337 13.81 -2.98 -15.22
N GLN A 338 13.87 -3.22 -16.53
CA GLN A 338 14.03 -4.56 -17.11
C GLN A 338 15.37 -5.18 -16.74
N ALA A 339 16.46 -4.42 -16.80
CA ALA A 339 17.77 -4.86 -16.32
C ALA A 339 17.72 -5.26 -14.84
N ALA A 340 17.09 -4.43 -13.99
CA ALA A 340 16.92 -4.71 -12.57
C ALA A 340 16.08 -5.98 -12.31
N ARG A 341 15.05 -6.25 -13.12
CA ARG A 341 14.28 -7.51 -13.07
C ARG A 341 15.15 -8.71 -13.39
N GLY A 342 15.94 -8.63 -14.45
CA GLY A 342 16.88 -9.67 -14.86
C GLY A 342 17.86 -10.03 -13.74
N ASP A 343 18.49 -9.02 -13.16
CA ASP A 343 19.40 -9.18 -12.02
C ASP A 343 18.70 -9.81 -10.80
N ALA A 344 17.49 -9.34 -10.48
CA ALA A 344 16.72 -9.89 -9.37
C ALA A 344 16.36 -11.36 -9.58
N ARG A 345 15.95 -11.75 -10.80
CA ARG A 345 15.69 -13.16 -11.14
C ARG A 345 16.96 -14.00 -11.09
N GLN A 346 18.08 -13.51 -11.59
CA GLN A 346 19.37 -14.21 -11.50
C GLN A 346 19.78 -14.45 -10.04
N LEU A 347 19.57 -13.45 -9.17
CA LEU A 347 19.82 -13.58 -7.73
C LEU A 347 18.89 -14.59 -7.06
N LEU A 348 17.61 -14.63 -7.47
CA LEU A 348 16.66 -15.63 -6.99
C LEU A 348 17.04 -17.03 -7.47
N ALA A 349 17.54 -17.17 -8.69
CA ALA A 349 17.94 -18.45 -9.29
C ALA A 349 19.27 -19.02 -8.75
N ALA A 350 20.17 -18.18 -8.23
CA ALA A 350 21.48 -18.61 -7.75
C ALA A 350 21.42 -19.73 -6.68
N GLU A 351 22.26 -20.76 -6.82
CA GLU A 351 22.30 -21.92 -5.92
C GLU A 351 22.77 -21.57 -4.49
N LYS A 352 22.21 -22.29 -3.50
CA LYS A 352 22.43 -22.17 -2.03
C LYS A 352 22.67 -20.73 -1.57
N GLY A 353 21.58 -20.10 -1.12
CA GLY A 353 21.51 -18.71 -0.64
C GLY A 353 22.86 -18.19 -0.15
N ARG A 354 23.40 -17.20 -0.87
CA ARG A 354 24.59 -16.48 -0.42
C ARG A 354 24.34 -16.02 1.02
N LYS A 355 25.37 -16.08 1.85
CA LYS A 355 25.37 -15.70 3.26
C LYS A 355 24.53 -14.42 3.47
N GLY A 356 23.32 -14.54 4.05
CA GLY A 356 22.44 -13.41 4.36
C GLY A 356 21.11 -13.28 3.58
N ILE A 357 20.68 -14.27 2.77
CA ILE A 357 19.34 -14.25 2.13
C ILE A 357 18.53 -15.49 2.56
N ASN A 358 17.41 -15.24 3.25
CA ASN A 358 16.48 -16.26 3.74
C ASN A 358 15.60 -16.81 2.59
N PRO A 359 15.48 -18.14 2.39
CA PRO A 359 14.57 -18.75 1.42
C PRO A 359 13.11 -18.27 1.51
N ASP A 360 12.60 -18.00 2.71
CA ASP A 360 11.27 -17.42 2.88
C ASP A 360 11.17 -16.04 2.21
N ASP A 361 12.14 -15.16 2.44
CA ASP A 361 12.14 -13.82 1.82
C ASP A 361 12.20 -13.91 0.29
N GLN A 362 12.97 -14.87 -0.24
CA GLN A 362 13.05 -15.11 -1.68
C GLN A 362 11.70 -15.55 -2.26
N LEU A 363 11.03 -16.50 -1.60
CA LEU A 363 9.72 -16.99 -2.04
C LEU A 363 8.68 -15.87 -2.01
N LYS A 364 8.65 -15.06 -0.95
CA LYS A 364 7.75 -13.90 -0.83
C LYS A 364 7.97 -12.90 -1.97
N VAL A 365 9.23 -12.61 -2.31
CA VAL A 365 9.55 -11.72 -3.44
C VAL A 365 9.08 -12.34 -4.76
N ALA A 366 9.35 -13.63 -5.00
CA ALA A 366 8.95 -14.31 -6.23
C ALA A 366 7.43 -14.30 -6.42
N ILE A 367 6.65 -14.64 -5.39
CA ILE A 367 5.18 -14.61 -5.46
C ILE A 367 4.67 -13.19 -5.70
N LYS A 368 5.17 -12.18 -4.97
CA LYS A 368 4.75 -10.77 -5.16
C LYS A 368 5.17 -10.19 -6.51
N CYS A 369 6.22 -10.72 -7.13
CA CYS A 369 6.61 -10.40 -8.50
C CYS A 369 5.90 -11.25 -9.55
N ARG A 370 5.06 -12.21 -9.13
CA ARG A 370 4.28 -13.12 -9.98
C ARG A 370 5.16 -14.08 -10.80
N TRP A 371 6.32 -14.43 -10.23
CA TRP A 371 7.33 -15.33 -10.77
C TRP A 371 7.13 -16.74 -10.20
N LEU A 372 6.06 -17.40 -10.64
CA LEU A 372 5.59 -18.65 -10.04
C LEU A 372 6.55 -19.82 -10.28
N HIS A 373 7.22 -19.85 -11.44
CA HIS A 373 8.24 -20.84 -11.73
C HIS A 373 9.43 -20.72 -10.77
N GLU A 374 9.96 -19.51 -10.59
CA GLU A 374 11.05 -19.22 -9.66
C GLU A 374 10.65 -19.52 -8.21
N ALA A 375 9.42 -19.20 -7.82
CA ALA A 375 8.85 -19.55 -6.51
C ALA A 375 8.90 -21.06 -6.26
N GLN A 376 8.49 -21.88 -7.22
CA GLN A 376 8.54 -23.34 -7.11
C GLN A 376 9.97 -23.87 -7.04
N GLN A 377 10.88 -23.32 -7.85
CA GLN A 377 12.29 -23.69 -7.81
C GLN A 377 12.94 -23.39 -6.45
N ILE A 378 12.56 -22.27 -5.81
CA ILE A 378 13.02 -21.91 -4.46
C ILE A 378 12.59 -22.94 -3.41
N ILE A 379 11.38 -23.48 -3.50
CA ILE A 379 10.93 -24.55 -2.60
C ILE A 379 11.71 -25.83 -2.86
N ASN A 380 11.75 -26.27 -4.13
CA ASN A 380 12.35 -27.54 -4.52
C ASN A 380 13.83 -27.64 -4.12
N ARG A 381 14.60 -26.56 -4.33
CA ARG A 381 16.04 -26.54 -4.01
C ARG A 381 16.36 -26.53 -2.51
N ASN A 382 15.44 -26.03 -1.68
CA ASN A 382 15.62 -25.91 -0.23
C ASN A 382 14.94 -27.06 0.53
N LYS A 383 14.29 -27.99 -0.17
CA LYS A 383 13.67 -29.19 0.41
C LYS A 383 14.73 -30.06 1.09
N GLY A 384 14.55 -30.32 2.39
CA GLY A 384 15.51 -31.11 3.17
C GLY A 384 16.87 -30.42 3.45
N GLY A 385 17.00 -29.12 3.13
CA GLY A 385 18.19 -28.34 3.43
C GLY A 385 18.24 -27.81 4.87
N ALA A 386 19.34 -27.17 5.26
CA ALA A 386 19.52 -26.58 6.59
C ALA A 386 18.59 -25.38 6.89
N GLN A 387 17.96 -24.80 5.86
CA GLN A 387 16.97 -23.73 5.97
C GLN A 387 15.82 -24.00 4.99
N PRO A 388 14.86 -24.87 5.33
CA PRO A 388 13.69 -25.08 4.50
C PRO A 388 12.81 -23.83 4.48
N VAL A 389 12.01 -23.68 3.43
CA VAL A 389 10.93 -22.67 3.35
C VAL A 389 9.86 -23.03 4.38
N SER A 390 9.27 -22.03 5.06
CA SER A 390 8.20 -22.25 6.02
C SER A 390 6.95 -22.87 5.38
N GLU A 391 6.21 -23.68 6.14
CA GLU A 391 4.93 -24.26 5.68
C GLU A 391 3.92 -23.17 5.28
N GLU A 392 3.91 -22.04 6.01
CA GLU A 392 3.06 -20.89 5.71
C GLU A 392 3.32 -20.32 4.29
N ASN A 393 4.59 -20.14 3.91
CA ASN A 393 4.90 -19.59 2.58
C ASN A 393 4.72 -20.63 1.46
N GLN A 394 4.91 -21.92 1.76
CA GLN A 394 4.58 -23.01 0.82
C GLN A 394 3.07 -23.02 0.54
N LEU A 395 2.26 -22.99 1.60
CA LEU A 395 0.79 -22.89 1.51
C LEU A 395 0.35 -21.65 0.73
N TRP A 396 1.05 -20.52 0.88
CA TRP A 396 0.78 -19.33 0.09
C TRP A 396 0.95 -19.60 -1.41
N LEU A 397 2.07 -20.18 -1.85
CA LEU A 397 2.26 -20.51 -3.27
C LEU A 397 1.19 -21.49 -3.77
N ASP A 398 0.90 -22.55 -2.99
CA ASP A 398 -0.09 -23.56 -3.36
C ASP A 398 -1.48 -22.94 -3.53
N THR A 399 -1.86 -22.04 -2.62
CA THR A 399 -3.12 -21.28 -2.69
C THR A 399 -3.18 -20.40 -3.94
N VAL A 400 -2.07 -19.73 -4.30
CA VAL A 400 -2.00 -18.92 -5.53
C VAL A 400 -2.17 -19.80 -6.77
N ILE A 401 -1.49 -20.95 -6.84
CA ILE A 401 -1.59 -21.89 -7.97
C ILE A 401 -3.02 -22.43 -8.09
N LEU A 402 -3.63 -22.83 -6.97
CA LEU A 402 -5.01 -23.31 -6.92
C LEU A 402 -6.00 -22.24 -7.41
N ASN A 403 -5.87 -21.02 -6.90
CA ASN A 403 -6.74 -19.89 -7.26
C ASN A 403 -6.61 -19.48 -8.74
N LEU A 404 -5.44 -19.67 -9.35
CA LEU A 404 -5.21 -19.36 -10.77
C LEU A 404 -5.73 -20.46 -11.69
N GLY A 405 -5.70 -21.73 -11.28
CA GLY A 405 -6.20 -22.85 -12.07
C GLY A 405 -5.77 -22.79 -13.56
N PRO A 406 -6.72 -22.86 -14.52
CA PRO A 406 -6.41 -22.74 -15.96
C PRO A 406 -5.80 -21.39 -16.38
N ALA A 407 -6.07 -20.31 -15.64
CA ALA A 407 -5.54 -18.98 -15.94
C ALA A 407 -4.04 -18.84 -15.62
N ARG A 408 -3.39 -19.85 -15.04
CA ARG A 408 -1.94 -19.87 -14.83
C ARG A 408 -1.16 -19.62 -16.12
N ALA A 409 -1.61 -20.13 -17.26
CA ALA A 409 -0.96 -19.89 -18.54
C ALA A 409 -0.90 -18.38 -18.90
N LEU A 410 -1.97 -17.64 -18.56
CA LEU A 410 -2.01 -16.19 -18.76
C LEU A 410 -0.97 -15.48 -17.88
N VAL A 411 -0.76 -15.94 -16.64
CA VAL A 411 0.23 -15.37 -15.71
C VAL A 411 1.66 -15.53 -16.22
N GLU A 412 2.01 -16.70 -16.75
CA GLU A 412 3.37 -16.97 -17.27
C GLU A 412 3.66 -16.11 -18.52
N ILE A 413 2.67 -15.96 -19.41
CA ILE A 413 2.77 -15.08 -20.58
C ILE A 413 2.86 -13.61 -20.13
N ALA A 414 2.05 -13.18 -19.16
CA ALA A 414 2.11 -11.83 -18.60
C ALA A 414 3.50 -11.54 -18.01
N SER A 415 4.07 -12.46 -17.24
CA SER A 415 5.43 -12.33 -16.68
C SER A 415 6.51 -12.18 -17.76
N SER A 416 6.34 -12.86 -18.89
CA SER A 416 7.22 -12.70 -20.06
C SER A 416 7.01 -11.34 -20.75
N ASN A 417 5.75 -10.91 -20.91
CA ASN A 417 5.39 -9.63 -21.52
C ASN A 417 5.93 -8.42 -20.74
N GLU A 418 5.92 -8.44 -19.41
CA GLU A 418 6.50 -7.36 -18.60
C GLU A 418 8.04 -7.29 -18.66
N SER A 419 8.68 -8.37 -19.14
CA SER A 419 10.13 -8.48 -19.25
C SER A 419 10.65 -8.32 -20.68
N SER A 420 9.76 -8.32 -21.67
CA SER A 420 10.11 -8.30 -23.10
C SER A 420 9.94 -6.91 -23.71
N ALA A 421 10.61 -6.64 -24.83
CA ALA A 421 10.34 -5.48 -25.67
C ALA A 421 9.04 -5.65 -26.47
N SER A 422 8.77 -6.88 -26.93
CA SER A 422 7.56 -7.26 -27.67
C SER A 422 6.52 -7.97 -26.80
N PHE A 423 5.24 -7.82 -27.15
CA PHE A 423 4.15 -8.55 -26.52
C PHE A 423 3.91 -9.91 -27.20
N HIS A 424 3.58 -10.88 -26.37
CA HIS A 424 3.13 -12.20 -26.77
C HIS A 424 1.66 -12.36 -26.38
N GLY A 425 0.89 -12.96 -27.26
CA GLY A 425 -0.49 -13.35 -27.00
C GLY A 425 -0.69 -14.85 -27.10
N LEU A 426 -1.79 -15.32 -26.54
CA LEU A 426 -2.28 -16.68 -26.68
C LEU A 426 -3.37 -16.70 -27.76
N TYR A 427 -3.15 -17.49 -28.81
CA TYR A 427 -4.08 -17.69 -29.91
C TYR A 427 -4.21 -19.18 -30.22
N GLN A 428 -5.41 -19.73 -30.11
CA GLN A 428 -5.69 -21.15 -30.34
C GLN A 428 -4.73 -22.09 -29.56
N GLY A 429 -4.44 -21.74 -28.31
CA GLY A 429 -3.54 -22.49 -27.43
C GLY A 429 -2.03 -22.30 -27.71
N SER A 430 -1.67 -21.54 -28.75
CA SER A 430 -0.28 -21.26 -29.11
C SER A 430 0.14 -19.84 -28.73
N ILE A 431 1.39 -19.67 -28.31
CA ILE A 431 1.96 -18.35 -28.02
C ILE A 431 2.43 -17.72 -29.34
N ILE A 432 1.97 -16.51 -29.64
CA ILE A 432 2.30 -15.76 -30.85
C ILE A 432 2.91 -14.39 -30.50
N ASN A 433 3.83 -13.89 -31.33
CA ASN A 433 4.38 -12.53 -31.18
C ASN A 433 3.47 -11.51 -31.87
N ILE A 434 2.94 -10.58 -31.08
CA ILE A 434 1.96 -9.56 -31.50
C ILE A 434 2.59 -8.50 -32.41
N ASN A 435 3.83 -8.09 -32.12
CA ASN A 435 4.52 -7.02 -32.85
C ASN A 435 4.95 -7.40 -34.27
N SER A 436 4.97 -8.70 -34.58
CA SER A 436 5.44 -9.24 -35.87
C SER A 436 4.32 -9.44 -36.91
N ARG A 437 3.07 -9.14 -36.57
CA ARG A 437 1.90 -9.43 -37.41
C ARG A 437 0.97 -8.22 -37.53
N SER A 438 0.36 -8.06 -38.71
CA SER A 438 -0.86 -7.27 -38.84
C SER A 438 -1.99 -8.07 -38.18
N LEU A 439 -2.56 -7.52 -37.12
CA LEU A 439 -3.65 -8.14 -36.36
C LEU A 439 -4.90 -7.28 -36.47
N ASP A 440 -6.05 -7.94 -36.55
CA ASP A 440 -7.33 -7.27 -36.33
C ASP A 440 -7.44 -6.93 -34.84
N ALA A 441 -7.27 -5.64 -34.51
CA ALA A 441 -7.29 -5.16 -33.13
C ALA A 441 -8.61 -5.48 -32.42
N SER A 442 -9.73 -5.60 -33.15
CA SER A 442 -11.02 -5.98 -32.57
C SER A 442 -11.01 -7.40 -32.01
N LYS A 443 -10.13 -8.28 -32.50
CA LYS A 443 -9.96 -9.66 -32.00
C LYS A 443 -8.92 -9.78 -30.89
N VAL A 444 -8.26 -8.69 -30.51
CA VAL A 444 -7.26 -8.67 -29.45
C VAL A 444 -7.91 -8.25 -28.14
N VAL A 445 -7.69 -9.03 -27.08
CA VAL A 445 -8.11 -8.70 -25.71
C VAL A 445 -6.88 -8.61 -24.80
N GLU A 446 -6.54 -7.42 -24.33
CA GLU A 446 -5.58 -7.23 -23.25
C GLU A 446 -6.21 -7.61 -21.90
N VAL A 447 -5.67 -8.65 -21.27
CA VAL A 447 -6.19 -9.20 -20.00
C VAL A 447 -5.26 -8.80 -18.85
N PHE A 448 -5.70 -7.85 -18.04
CA PHE A 448 -4.94 -7.40 -16.87
C PHE A 448 -5.22 -8.30 -15.66
N ILE A 449 -4.19 -8.98 -15.18
CA ILE A 449 -4.29 -9.91 -14.05
C ILE A 449 -4.03 -9.14 -12.75
N PRO A 450 -5.01 -9.05 -11.83
CA PRO A 450 -4.88 -8.24 -10.61
C PRO A 450 -4.20 -8.98 -9.45
N THR A 451 -3.77 -8.20 -8.45
CA THR A 451 -3.09 -8.69 -7.24
C THR A 451 -3.95 -9.65 -6.39
N VAL A 452 -5.28 -9.68 -6.57
CA VAL A 452 -6.22 -10.52 -5.80
C VAL A 452 -5.90 -12.03 -5.89
N PHE A 453 -5.24 -12.47 -6.97
CA PHE A 453 -4.79 -13.86 -7.15
C PHE A 453 -3.50 -14.19 -6.39
N PHE A 454 -2.76 -13.17 -5.93
CA PHE A 454 -1.42 -13.31 -5.34
C PHE A 454 -1.37 -12.89 -3.86
N ALA A 455 -2.52 -12.55 -3.26
CA ALA A 455 -2.59 -12.16 -1.85
C ALA A 455 -2.16 -13.34 -0.95
N ALA A 456 -1.47 -13.02 0.16
CA ALA A 456 -1.19 -14.02 1.18
C ALA A 456 -2.49 -14.38 1.92
N PRO A 457 -2.71 -15.64 2.35
CA PRO A 457 -3.94 -16.05 3.03
C PRO A 457 -4.31 -15.17 4.23
N GLY A 458 -3.32 -14.73 5.01
CA GLY A 458 -3.52 -13.82 6.16
C GLY A 458 -3.72 -12.34 5.80
N GLU A 459 -3.57 -11.96 4.53
CA GLU A 459 -3.72 -10.59 4.02
C GLU A 459 -4.96 -10.44 3.09
N GLU A 460 -5.81 -11.48 2.97
CA GLU A 460 -6.97 -11.43 2.09
C GLU A 460 -8.05 -10.47 2.57
N LYS A 461 -8.60 -9.68 1.64
CA LYS A 461 -9.82 -8.90 1.90
C LYS A 461 -11.04 -9.82 1.80
N PRO A 462 -12.12 -9.55 2.56
CA PRO A 462 -13.36 -10.33 2.49
C PRO A 462 -13.92 -10.50 1.06
N SER A 463 -13.78 -9.48 0.20
CA SER A 463 -14.29 -9.52 -1.18
C SER A 463 -13.44 -10.32 -2.16
N TYR A 464 -12.21 -10.71 -1.81
CA TYR A 464 -11.29 -11.34 -2.77
C TYR A 464 -11.77 -12.69 -3.28
N ALA A 465 -12.50 -13.46 -2.47
CA ALA A 465 -13.09 -14.72 -2.92
C ALA A 465 -14.09 -14.49 -4.08
N THR A 466 -15.03 -13.57 -3.90
CA THR A 466 -16.01 -13.17 -4.93
C THR A 466 -15.32 -12.67 -6.20
N VAL A 467 -14.33 -11.79 -6.06
CA VAL A 467 -13.60 -11.22 -7.21
C VAL A 467 -12.83 -12.30 -7.97
N ARG A 468 -12.14 -13.21 -7.27
CA ARG A 468 -11.40 -14.30 -7.91
C ARG A 468 -12.34 -15.24 -8.66
N GLU A 469 -13.45 -15.61 -8.07
CA GLU A 469 -14.45 -16.48 -8.71
C GLU A 469 -15.01 -15.82 -9.97
N PHE A 470 -15.41 -14.55 -9.88
CA PHE A 470 -15.91 -13.78 -11.02
C PHE A 470 -14.88 -13.68 -12.15
N LEU A 471 -13.66 -13.22 -11.85
CA LEU A 471 -12.58 -13.10 -12.84
C LEU A 471 -12.17 -14.45 -13.42
N MET A 472 -12.24 -15.54 -12.65
CA MET A 472 -11.99 -16.87 -13.16
C MET A 472 -13.03 -17.28 -14.22
N ASN A 473 -14.31 -16.95 -13.99
CA ASN A 473 -15.35 -17.17 -14.99
C ASN A 473 -15.13 -16.34 -16.25
N VAL A 474 -14.64 -15.10 -16.12
CA VAL A 474 -14.21 -14.27 -17.25
C VAL A 474 -13.05 -14.91 -18.01
N PHE A 475 -11.98 -15.29 -17.32
CA PHE A 475 -10.79 -15.84 -17.95
C PHE A 475 -11.08 -17.18 -18.63
N LYS A 476 -11.88 -18.07 -18.02
CA LYS A 476 -12.32 -19.32 -18.64
C LYS A 476 -13.08 -19.10 -19.94
N TYR A 477 -13.99 -18.12 -19.95
CA TYR A 477 -14.73 -17.78 -21.16
C TYR A 477 -13.80 -17.27 -22.26
N LEU A 478 -12.95 -16.29 -21.95
CA LEU A 478 -12.01 -15.75 -22.93
C LEU A 478 -11.05 -16.82 -23.46
N LEU A 479 -10.55 -17.72 -22.61
CA LEU A 479 -9.70 -18.84 -23.01
C LEU A 479 -10.41 -19.85 -23.92
N SER A 480 -11.73 -19.99 -23.81
CA SER A 480 -12.52 -20.89 -24.65
C SER A 480 -12.73 -20.37 -26.08
N ARG A 481 -12.50 -19.07 -26.31
CA ARG A 481 -12.74 -18.41 -27.60
C ARG A 481 -11.56 -18.60 -28.55
N GLN A 482 -11.78 -19.33 -29.64
CA GLN A 482 -10.77 -19.59 -30.66
C GLN A 482 -10.57 -18.42 -31.65
N ASP A 483 -11.50 -17.46 -31.65
CA ASP A 483 -11.46 -16.28 -32.51
C ASP A 483 -10.73 -15.09 -31.88
N LEU A 484 -10.27 -15.21 -30.62
CA LEU A 484 -9.61 -14.14 -29.88
C LEU A 484 -8.11 -14.39 -29.71
N ILE A 485 -7.37 -13.29 -29.68
CA ILE A 485 -5.97 -13.27 -29.24
C ILE A 485 -5.95 -12.62 -27.85
N LEU A 486 -5.61 -13.41 -26.83
CA LEU A 486 -5.48 -12.88 -25.47
C LEU A 486 -4.06 -12.37 -25.27
N VAL A 487 -3.89 -11.13 -24.82
CA VAL A 487 -2.59 -10.54 -24.49
C VAL A 487 -2.54 -10.32 -22.98
N PRO A 488 -1.99 -11.26 -22.21
CA PRO A 488 -1.97 -11.17 -20.76
C PRO A 488 -0.98 -10.11 -20.29
N ARG A 489 -1.38 -9.33 -19.30
CA ARG A 489 -0.58 -8.27 -18.68
C ARG A 489 -0.72 -8.33 -17.17
N HIS A 490 0.32 -7.91 -16.47
CA HIS A 490 0.23 -7.76 -15.02
C HIS A 490 -0.36 -6.40 -14.68
N GLN A 491 -1.48 -6.39 -13.94
CA GLN A 491 -2.03 -5.15 -13.42
C GLN A 491 -1.16 -4.62 -12.27
N TRP A 492 -0.10 -3.88 -12.62
CA TRP A 492 0.80 -3.23 -11.66
C TRP A 492 0.25 -1.92 -11.15
N ASN A 493 -0.41 -1.15 -12.02
CA ASN A 493 -1.19 0.02 -11.64
C ASN A 493 -2.58 -0.46 -11.21
N TRP A 494 -2.89 -0.34 -9.92
CA TRP A 494 -4.17 -0.83 -9.42
C TRP A 494 -5.33 0.13 -9.69
N ARG A 495 -5.05 1.41 -10.02
CA ARG A 495 -6.09 2.45 -10.26
C ARG A 495 -6.42 2.67 -11.73
N ASN A 496 -5.51 2.31 -12.63
CA ASN A 496 -5.69 2.49 -14.06
C ASN A 496 -5.28 1.22 -14.82
N CYS A 497 -5.81 1.06 -16.02
CA CYS A 497 -5.28 0.13 -17.01
C CYS A 497 -4.55 0.93 -18.09
N ASP A 498 -3.35 0.48 -18.45
CA ASP A 498 -2.48 1.16 -19.42
C ASP A 498 -2.37 0.26 -20.67
N PRO A 499 -3.43 0.19 -21.51
CA PRO A 499 -3.42 -0.66 -22.70
C PRO A 499 -2.29 -0.23 -23.63
N SER A 500 -1.62 -1.22 -24.21
CA SER A 500 -0.46 -0.99 -25.06
C SER A 500 -0.74 -1.27 -26.54
N ILE A 501 -1.90 -1.84 -26.86
CA ILE A 501 -2.32 -2.17 -28.22
C ILE A 501 -3.51 -1.28 -28.60
N PRO A 502 -3.29 -0.25 -29.45
CA PRO A 502 -4.37 0.64 -29.89
C PRO A 502 -5.53 -0.12 -30.53
N GLY A 503 -6.77 0.23 -30.14
CA GLY A 503 -7.98 -0.39 -30.67
C GLY A 503 -8.30 -1.79 -30.13
N SER A 504 -7.45 -2.34 -29.25
CA SER A 504 -7.74 -3.61 -28.59
C SER A 504 -8.84 -3.47 -27.53
N ARG A 505 -9.47 -4.60 -27.23
CA ARG A 505 -10.38 -4.73 -26.09
C ARG A 505 -9.59 -4.95 -24.80
N VAL A 506 -10.09 -4.48 -23.67
CA VAL A 506 -9.38 -4.52 -22.39
C VAL A 506 -10.30 -5.04 -21.29
N VAL A 507 -9.79 -5.97 -20.47
CA VAL A 507 -10.42 -6.39 -19.21
C VAL A 507 -9.49 -6.04 -18.07
N SER A 508 -10.00 -5.29 -17.09
CA SER A 508 -9.23 -4.87 -15.90
C SER A 508 -10.10 -4.84 -14.64
N TYR A 509 -9.45 -4.82 -13.47
CA TYR A 509 -10.13 -4.85 -12.17
C TYR A 509 -9.86 -3.59 -11.36
N HIS A 510 -10.89 -3.00 -10.75
CA HIS A 510 -10.76 -1.84 -9.84
C HIS A 510 -10.11 -0.60 -10.49
N THR A 511 -10.40 -0.39 -11.77
CA THR A 511 -9.90 0.74 -12.57
C THR A 511 -11.05 1.63 -13.01
N ASN A 512 -10.74 2.85 -13.43
CA ASN A 512 -11.68 3.72 -14.14
C ASN A 512 -10.94 4.51 -15.23
N ALA A 513 -11.68 4.93 -16.25
CA ALA A 513 -11.21 5.73 -17.37
C ALA A 513 -12.41 6.47 -17.99
N PRO A 514 -12.20 7.46 -18.89
CA PRO A 514 -13.28 7.97 -19.73
C PRO A 514 -13.98 6.82 -20.47
N TYR A 515 -15.28 6.98 -20.73
CA TYR A 515 -16.11 5.94 -21.34
C TYR A 515 -15.47 5.36 -22.62
N ASN A 516 -15.32 4.04 -22.66
CA ASN A 516 -14.82 3.33 -23.82
C ASN A 516 -15.47 1.95 -23.95
N ILE A 517 -16.18 1.72 -25.05
CA ILE A 517 -16.89 0.46 -25.32
C ILE A 517 -15.93 -0.75 -25.36
N ASN A 518 -14.67 -0.54 -25.75
CA ASN A 518 -13.68 -1.60 -25.81
C ASN A 518 -13.09 -1.95 -24.45
N HIS A 519 -13.42 -1.22 -23.38
CA HIS A 519 -12.86 -1.45 -22.05
C HIS A 519 -13.95 -1.97 -21.11
N LEU A 520 -13.61 -3.00 -20.34
CA LEU A 520 -14.40 -3.49 -19.23
C LEU A 520 -13.64 -3.29 -17.92
N HIS A 521 -14.23 -2.48 -17.06
CA HIS A 521 -13.82 -2.25 -15.69
C HIS A 521 -14.65 -3.15 -14.77
N ILE A 522 -13.98 -4.06 -14.06
CA ILE A 522 -14.62 -5.02 -13.16
C ILE A 522 -14.39 -4.62 -11.71
N GLN A 523 -15.44 -4.63 -10.90
CA GLN A 523 -15.30 -4.38 -9.46
C GLN A 523 -16.46 -4.99 -8.66
N GLU A 524 -16.22 -5.35 -7.40
CA GLU A 524 -17.25 -5.86 -6.51
C GLU A 524 -18.26 -4.78 -6.06
N VAL A 525 -19.53 -4.97 -6.41
CA VAL A 525 -20.61 -4.02 -6.12
C VAL A 525 -21.04 -4.07 -4.64
N PRO A 526 -21.89 -3.12 -4.15
CA PRO A 526 -22.41 -3.17 -2.78
C PRO A 526 -23.19 -4.44 -2.44
N LEU A 527 -23.89 -5.02 -3.41
CA LEU A 527 -24.59 -6.28 -3.24
C LEU A 527 -23.59 -7.44 -3.14
N ALA A 528 -23.48 -8.04 -1.95
CA ALA A 528 -22.50 -9.08 -1.67
C ALA A 528 -22.59 -10.25 -2.66
N GLY A 529 -21.43 -10.80 -3.04
CA GLY A 529 -21.34 -11.93 -3.98
C GLY A 529 -21.41 -11.54 -5.46
N ARG A 530 -21.44 -10.24 -5.80
CA ARG A 530 -21.58 -9.77 -7.19
C ARG A 530 -20.44 -8.85 -7.61
N CYS A 531 -20.19 -8.77 -8.92
CA CYS A 531 -19.33 -7.77 -9.54
C CYS A 531 -20.02 -7.11 -10.74
N SER A 532 -19.66 -5.86 -11.03
CA SER A 532 -20.08 -5.16 -12.24
C SER A 532 -19.06 -5.34 -13.37
N MET A 533 -19.55 -5.11 -14.60
CA MET A 533 -18.73 -4.90 -15.81
C MET A 533 -19.21 -3.62 -16.48
N ASP A 534 -18.40 -2.56 -16.42
CA ASP A 534 -18.78 -1.23 -16.88
C ASP A 534 -17.70 -0.63 -17.80
N HIS A 535 -18.12 0.28 -18.69
CA HIS A 535 -17.25 0.87 -19.72
C HIS A 535 -16.48 2.11 -19.25
N GLN A 536 -16.69 2.56 -18.03
CA GLN A 536 -16.10 3.76 -17.46
C GLN A 536 -15.44 3.49 -16.11
N GLY A 537 -16.02 2.65 -15.24
CA GLY A 537 -15.45 2.38 -13.93
C GLY A 537 -16.35 1.62 -12.98
N PHE A 538 -16.40 2.04 -11.73
CA PHE A 538 -17.15 1.36 -10.68
C PHE A 538 -17.67 2.36 -9.64
N ALA A 539 -18.72 1.99 -8.89
CA ALA A 539 -19.36 2.89 -7.92
C ALA A 539 -19.64 4.26 -8.56
N GLY A 540 -19.25 5.37 -7.93
CA GLY A 540 -19.41 6.72 -8.50
C GLY A 540 -18.63 7.01 -9.79
N TYR A 541 -17.66 6.17 -10.18
CA TYR A 541 -16.97 6.28 -11.47
C TYR A 541 -17.65 5.48 -12.60
N SER A 542 -18.67 4.69 -12.27
CA SER A 542 -19.41 3.90 -13.25
C SER A 542 -20.21 4.80 -14.18
N SER A 543 -20.41 4.35 -15.42
CA SER A 543 -21.35 5.01 -16.34
C SER A 543 -22.76 5.12 -15.73
N LEU A 544 -23.14 4.20 -14.85
CA LEU A 544 -24.44 4.20 -14.16
C LEU A 544 -24.62 5.38 -13.18
N ALA A 545 -23.54 6.01 -12.73
CA ALA A 545 -23.62 7.16 -11.84
C ALA A 545 -24.22 8.39 -12.55
N THR A 546 -23.94 8.57 -13.85
CA THR A 546 -24.35 9.76 -14.62
C THR A 546 -25.32 9.45 -15.77
N GLU A 547 -25.30 8.25 -16.35
CA GLU A 547 -26.10 7.88 -17.52
C GLU A 547 -27.29 6.99 -17.14
N HIS A 548 -28.41 7.62 -16.77
CA HIS A 548 -29.59 6.89 -16.26
C HIS A 548 -30.57 6.42 -17.34
N GLU A 549 -30.39 6.86 -18.59
CA GLU A 549 -31.32 6.51 -19.67
C GLU A 549 -31.39 5.01 -19.92
N GLN A 550 -30.27 4.30 -19.73
CA GLN A 550 -30.22 2.85 -19.89
C GLN A 550 -31.13 2.12 -18.89
N ILE A 551 -31.28 2.64 -17.66
CA ILE A 551 -32.19 2.08 -16.65
C ILE A 551 -33.63 2.24 -17.11
N ARG A 552 -33.99 3.45 -17.58
CA ARG A 552 -35.34 3.74 -18.09
C ARG A 552 -35.69 2.87 -19.28
N VAL A 553 -34.84 2.85 -20.30
CA VAL A 553 -35.04 2.09 -21.54
C VAL A 553 -35.16 0.59 -21.25
N ALA A 554 -34.27 0.04 -20.42
CA ALA A 554 -34.33 -1.37 -20.06
C ALA A 554 -35.62 -1.75 -19.32
N SER A 555 -36.24 -0.79 -18.62
CA SER A 555 -37.45 -1.03 -17.83
C SER A 555 -38.75 -0.87 -18.62
N ILE A 556 -38.76 -0.24 -19.81
CA ILE A 556 -39.97 0.01 -20.62
C ILE A 556 -40.73 -1.29 -20.93
N THR A 557 -39.98 -2.37 -21.19
CA THR A 557 -40.54 -3.65 -21.63
C THR A 557 -40.75 -4.65 -20.49
N VAL A 558 -40.42 -4.27 -19.25
CA VAL A 558 -40.49 -5.13 -18.08
C VAL A 558 -41.83 -4.94 -17.38
N SER A 559 -42.56 -6.03 -17.16
CA SER A 559 -43.85 -5.98 -16.45
C SER A 559 -43.66 -5.54 -14.99
N PRO A 560 -44.62 -4.80 -14.39
CA PRO A 560 -44.58 -4.45 -12.97
C PRO A 560 -44.33 -5.64 -12.04
N ASP A 561 -44.97 -6.79 -12.30
CA ASP A 561 -44.78 -8.01 -11.51
C ASP A 561 -43.32 -8.50 -11.53
N ALA A 562 -42.62 -8.35 -12.66
CA ALA A 562 -41.22 -8.77 -12.77
C ALA A 562 -40.28 -7.84 -12.00
N LEU A 563 -40.61 -6.55 -11.95
CA LEU A 563 -39.88 -5.58 -11.13
C LEU A 563 -40.09 -5.87 -9.63
N GLU A 564 -41.33 -6.11 -9.21
CA GLU A 564 -41.66 -6.44 -7.81
C GLU A 564 -41.06 -7.78 -7.38
N ASN A 565 -41.10 -8.80 -8.26
CA ASN A 565 -40.43 -10.08 -7.99
C ASN A 565 -38.91 -9.92 -7.84
N THR A 566 -38.28 -9.02 -8.62
CA THR A 566 -36.84 -8.75 -8.50
C THR A 566 -36.53 -8.06 -7.17
N GLU A 567 -37.29 -7.02 -6.82
CA GLU A 567 -37.17 -6.31 -5.54
C GLU A 567 -37.32 -7.27 -4.35
N GLN A 568 -38.39 -8.08 -4.34
CA GLN A 568 -38.65 -9.05 -3.26
C GLN A 568 -37.54 -10.07 -3.14
N HIS A 569 -37.03 -10.60 -4.26
CA HIS A 569 -35.90 -11.54 -4.24
C HIS A 569 -34.63 -10.92 -3.64
N LEU A 570 -34.34 -9.65 -3.96
CA LEU A 570 -33.19 -8.95 -3.40
C LEU A 570 -33.38 -8.62 -1.92
N HIS A 571 -34.60 -8.23 -1.53
CA HIS A 571 -34.96 -8.02 -0.13
C HIS A 571 -34.73 -9.31 0.67
N ASP A 572 -35.23 -10.45 0.21
CA ASP A 572 -35.04 -11.73 0.91
C ASP A 572 -33.58 -12.16 0.95
N THR A 573 -32.85 -11.96 -0.14
CA THR A 573 -31.43 -12.32 -0.23
C THR A 573 -30.57 -11.49 0.73
N TYR A 574 -30.76 -10.18 0.76
CA TYR A 574 -29.87 -9.25 1.46
C TYR A 574 -30.43 -8.76 2.79
N VAL A 575 -31.67 -8.28 2.81
CA VAL A 575 -32.28 -7.68 4.01
C VAL A 575 -32.69 -8.75 5.02
N THR A 576 -33.51 -9.72 4.62
CA THR A 576 -34.02 -10.77 5.52
C THR A 576 -32.86 -11.58 6.13
N ASN A 577 -31.83 -11.88 5.33
CA ASN A 577 -30.67 -12.67 5.77
C ASN A 577 -29.53 -11.85 6.39
N ASN A 578 -29.68 -10.52 6.57
CA ASN A 578 -28.66 -9.63 7.15
C ASN A 578 -27.31 -9.67 6.39
N VAL A 579 -27.36 -9.76 5.06
CA VAL A 579 -26.19 -9.90 4.20
C VAL A 579 -25.80 -8.54 3.62
N SER A 580 -24.66 -8.04 4.07
CA SER A 580 -24.00 -6.84 3.54
C SER A 580 -22.62 -7.19 2.98
N LYS A 581 -22.03 -6.28 2.19
CA LYS A 581 -20.67 -6.43 1.62
C LYS A 581 -19.61 -6.72 2.69
N TYR A 582 -19.76 -6.14 3.87
CA TYR A 582 -18.90 -6.39 5.02
C TYR A 582 -19.68 -7.11 6.12
N SER A 583 -18.99 -7.96 6.88
CA SER A 583 -19.60 -8.71 7.99
C SER A 583 -20.29 -7.78 8.98
N GLN A 584 -21.54 -8.10 9.31
CA GLN A 584 -22.34 -7.39 10.30
C GLN A 584 -22.31 -8.11 11.64
N THR A 585 -22.72 -7.40 12.70
CA THR A 585 -22.95 -8.01 14.01
C THR A 585 -24.09 -9.03 13.92
N GLN A 586 -23.96 -10.14 14.66
CA GLN A 586 -25.02 -11.16 14.74
C GLN A 586 -26.15 -10.71 15.67
N ASP A 587 -25.81 -9.93 16.70
CA ASP A 587 -26.80 -9.33 17.59
C ASP A 587 -27.65 -8.34 16.78
N ARG A 588 -28.95 -8.65 16.69
CA ARG A 588 -29.95 -7.83 16.01
C ARG A 588 -30.54 -6.83 17.00
N VAL A 589 -30.69 -5.59 16.55
CA VAL A 589 -31.24 -4.49 17.35
C VAL A 589 -32.42 -3.89 16.60
N GLN A 590 -33.52 -3.64 17.31
CA GLN A 590 -34.65 -2.87 16.79
C GLN A 590 -34.66 -1.50 17.46
N PHE A 591 -34.98 -0.47 16.68
CA PHE A 591 -35.11 0.91 17.14
C PHE A 591 -36.56 1.36 16.95
N ASP A 592 -37.23 1.70 18.05
CA ASP A 592 -38.66 2.08 18.07
C ASP A 592 -38.88 3.61 18.18
N ASP A 593 -37.81 4.39 18.26
CA ASP A 593 -37.84 5.86 18.29
C ASP A 593 -37.70 6.49 16.90
N ASP A 594 -38.00 7.78 16.77
CA ASP A 594 -37.83 8.52 15.51
C ASP A 594 -36.36 8.90 15.31
N TYR A 595 -35.79 8.53 14.16
CA TYR A 595 -34.40 8.82 13.87
C TYR A 595 -34.07 8.86 12.37
N VAL A 596 -32.97 9.52 12.05
CA VAL A 596 -32.28 9.42 10.77
C VAL A 596 -30.94 8.70 10.92
N PHE A 597 -30.47 8.07 9.86
CA PHE A 597 -29.23 7.31 9.86
C PHE A 597 -28.18 7.95 8.95
N VAL A 598 -26.96 8.15 9.46
CA VAL A 598 -25.80 8.62 8.70
C VAL A 598 -24.75 7.52 8.61
N ALA A 599 -24.50 7.03 7.40
CA ALA A 599 -23.50 6.01 7.11
C ALA A 599 -22.22 6.65 6.54
N LEU A 600 -21.11 6.55 7.27
CA LEU A 600 -19.85 7.17 6.88
C LEU A 600 -18.96 6.25 6.03
N GLN A 601 -18.12 6.88 5.21
CA GLN A 601 -17.12 6.26 4.32
C GLN A 601 -15.69 6.51 4.85
N ILE A 602 -14.69 5.80 4.34
CA ILE A 602 -13.27 6.11 4.58
C ILE A 602 -12.88 7.38 3.78
N PRO A 603 -12.34 8.44 4.41
CA PRO A 603 -12.00 9.69 3.72
C PRO A 603 -10.92 9.58 2.63
N THR A 604 -10.09 8.53 2.70
CA THR A 604 -8.96 8.29 1.80
C THR A 604 -9.25 7.21 0.75
N ASP A 605 -10.49 6.72 0.67
CA ASP A 605 -10.91 5.82 -0.40
C ASP A 605 -10.85 6.56 -1.75
N THR A 606 -10.59 5.84 -2.84
CA THR A 606 -10.55 6.47 -4.16
C THR A 606 -11.90 7.06 -4.55
N VAL A 607 -13.02 6.44 -4.15
CA VAL A 607 -14.36 6.98 -4.44
C VAL A 607 -14.71 8.17 -3.53
N ALA A 608 -14.01 8.37 -2.42
CA ALA A 608 -14.21 9.55 -1.56
C ALA A 608 -13.76 10.85 -2.24
N ALA A 609 -12.95 10.77 -3.30
CA ALA A 609 -12.60 11.92 -4.14
C ALA A 609 -13.81 12.48 -4.92
N LEU A 610 -14.91 11.73 -5.01
CA LEU A 610 -16.17 12.13 -5.66
C LEU A 610 -17.15 12.79 -4.67
N ALA A 611 -16.70 13.10 -3.45
CA ALA A 611 -17.51 13.78 -2.46
C ALA A 611 -17.60 15.29 -2.77
N GLU A 612 -18.83 15.79 -2.87
CA GLU A 612 -19.14 17.21 -2.98
C GLU A 612 -19.26 17.85 -1.58
N ILE A 613 -19.80 17.06 -0.64
CA ILE A 613 -19.82 17.37 0.79
C ILE A 613 -19.08 16.25 1.52
N SER A 614 -18.10 16.63 2.35
CA SER A 614 -17.30 15.65 3.09
C SER A 614 -18.14 14.87 4.11
N GLY A 615 -17.72 13.66 4.48
CA GLY A 615 -18.43 12.87 5.48
C GLY A 615 -18.54 13.55 6.85
N ILE A 616 -17.56 14.41 7.22
CA ILE A 616 -17.61 15.20 8.46
C ILE A 616 -18.65 16.33 8.34
N ASP A 617 -18.68 17.02 7.21
CA ASP A 617 -19.64 18.11 6.99
C ASP A 617 -21.07 17.57 6.87
N LEU A 618 -21.24 16.40 6.24
CA LEU A 618 -22.52 15.69 6.15
C LEU A 618 -23.06 15.38 7.55
N VAL A 619 -22.29 14.65 8.38
CA VAL A 619 -22.77 14.28 9.73
C VAL A 619 -22.99 15.50 10.60
N SER A 620 -22.12 16.51 10.51
CA SER A 620 -22.28 17.74 11.29
C SER A 620 -23.53 18.50 10.88
N THR A 621 -23.77 18.67 9.59
CA THR A 621 -24.95 19.40 9.09
C THR A 621 -26.26 18.69 9.46
N VAL A 622 -26.31 17.37 9.33
CA VAL A 622 -27.48 16.58 9.73
C VAL A 622 -27.68 16.63 11.25
N ALA A 623 -26.62 16.48 12.04
CA ALA A 623 -26.67 16.54 13.49
C ALA A 623 -27.16 17.90 14.01
N GLU A 624 -26.66 19.00 13.46
CA GLU A 624 -27.11 20.35 13.86
C GLU A 624 -28.55 20.63 13.46
N HIS A 625 -29.02 20.10 12.33
CA HIS A 625 -30.42 20.29 11.89
C HIS A 625 -31.42 19.65 12.86
N PHE A 626 -31.12 18.44 13.34
CA PHE A 626 -31.99 17.70 14.25
C PHE A 626 -31.69 17.96 15.74
N ALA A 627 -30.68 18.78 16.06
CA ALA A 627 -30.32 19.11 17.43
C ALA A 627 -31.51 19.73 18.19
N GLY A 628 -31.86 19.15 19.33
CA GLY A 628 -32.98 19.60 20.16
C GLY A 628 -34.38 19.20 19.63
N THR A 629 -34.46 18.44 18.53
CA THR A 629 -35.71 17.84 18.05
C THR A 629 -35.94 16.46 18.68
N ALA A 630 -37.13 15.88 18.46
CA ALA A 630 -37.41 14.49 18.87
C ALA A 630 -36.71 13.46 17.97
N THR A 631 -36.34 13.83 16.75
CA THR A 631 -35.66 12.96 15.78
C THR A 631 -34.19 12.83 16.14
N LYS A 632 -33.74 11.60 16.39
CA LYS A 632 -32.34 11.30 16.70
C LYS A 632 -31.48 11.19 15.44
N VAL A 633 -30.18 11.42 15.58
CA VAL A 633 -29.20 11.19 14.51
C VAL A 633 -28.29 10.03 14.89
N ARG A 634 -28.51 8.87 14.27
CA ARG A 634 -27.67 7.68 14.47
C ARG A 634 -26.57 7.65 13.43
N VAL A 635 -25.34 7.39 13.88
CA VAL A 635 -24.17 7.42 13.00
C VAL A 635 -23.39 6.13 13.11
N LYS A 636 -23.09 5.52 11.97
CA LYS A 636 -22.17 4.37 11.89
C LYS A 636 -20.90 4.77 11.14
N ARG A 637 -19.77 4.62 11.82
CA ARG A 637 -18.45 4.79 11.22
C ARG A 637 -18.12 3.58 10.35
N HIS A 638 -17.45 3.81 9.21
CA HIS A 638 -16.94 2.71 8.39
C HIS A 638 -15.98 1.81 9.20
N PRO A 639 -16.10 0.46 9.14
CA PRO A 639 -15.32 -0.46 9.99
C PRO A 639 -13.81 -0.38 9.77
N TYR A 640 -13.38 0.03 8.56
CA TYR A 640 -11.97 0.20 8.21
C TYR A 640 -11.49 1.65 8.24
N CYS A 641 -12.29 2.60 8.73
CA CYS A 641 -11.88 4.00 8.83
C CYS A 641 -10.95 4.22 10.03
N ASN A 642 -9.70 4.61 9.76
CA ASN A 642 -8.69 4.96 10.79
C ASN A 642 -8.44 6.47 10.92
N SER A 643 -9.28 7.33 10.32
CA SER A 643 -9.09 8.79 10.42
C SER A 643 -9.30 9.29 11.86
N MET A 644 -8.32 10.03 12.37
CA MET A 644 -8.38 10.70 13.67
C MET A 644 -9.35 11.89 13.64
N SER A 645 -9.39 12.63 12.53
CA SER A 645 -10.29 13.76 12.31
C SER A 645 -11.76 13.32 12.35
N VAL A 646 -12.09 12.18 11.70
CA VAL A 646 -13.44 11.59 11.80
C VAL A 646 -13.73 11.14 13.23
N GLN A 647 -12.80 10.45 13.90
CA GLN A 647 -12.98 10.04 15.30
C GLN A 647 -13.28 11.24 16.20
N LYS A 648 -12.49 12.32 16.08
CA LYS A 648 -12.63 13.53 16.88
C LYS A 648 -13.95 14.24 16.61
N ALA A 649 -14.35 14.37 15.34
CA ALA A 649 -15.63 14.97 14.98
C ALA A 649 -16.81 14.19 15.60
N LEU A 650 -16.81 12.87 15.45
CA LEU A 650 -17.85 12.00 16.02
C LEU A 650 -17.89 12.06 17.55
N LYS A 651 -16.73 12.01 18.21
CA LYS A 651 -16.64 12.15 19.66
C LYS A 651 -17.22 13.48 20.14
N ASN A 652 -16.83 14.60 19.51
CA ASN A 652 -17.34 15.92 19.87
C ASN A 652 -18.86 16.05 19.69
N LEU A 653 -19.41 15.51 18.59
CA LEU A 653 -20.85 15.53 18.34
C LEU A 653 -21.60 14.64 19.35
N SER A 654 -21.04 13.49 19.70
CA SER A 654 -21.64 12.56 20.67
C SER A 654 -21.60 13.12 22.10
N GLU A 655 -20.49 13.75 22.51
CA GLU A 655 -20.37 14.42 23.82
C GLU A 655 -21.34 15.60 23.98
N ARG A 656 -21.72 16.25 22.87
CA ARG A 656 -22.79 17.27 22.83
C ARG A 656 -24.20 16.68 22.90
N GLY A 657 -24.34 15.35 22.83
CA GLY A 657 -25.63 14.66 22.85
C GLY A 657 -26.48 14.82 21.59
N ILE A 658 -25.90 15.26 20.47
CA ILE A 658 -26.64 15.50 19.22
C ILE A 658 -26.51 14.37 18.19
N ILE A 659 -25.69 13.35 18.49
CA ILE A 659 -25.66 12.09 17.74
C ILE A 659 -25.55 10.88 18.68
N GLU A 660 -26.02 9.73 18.21
CA GLU A 660 -25.80 8.41 18.81
C GLU A 660 -24.88 7.58 17.89
N LEU A 661 -23.70 7.19 18.39
CA LEU A 661 -22.82 6.27 17.66
C LEU A 661 -23.31 4.84 17.80
N SER A 662 -23.37 4.10 16.68
CA SER A 662 -23.81 2.70 16.70
C SER A 662 -22.93 1.82 15.80
N ASP A 663 -22.61 0.64 16.32
CA ASP A 663 -21.95 -0.45 15.59
C ASP A 663 -22.95 -1.57 15.21
N ALA A 664 -24.25 -1.40 15.46
CA ALA A 664 -25.31 -2.35 15.09
C ALA A 664 -25.32 -2.64 13.58
N SER A 665 -25.98 -3.73 13.16
CA SER A 665 -26.06 -4.06 11.73
C SER A 665 -26.56 -2.87 10.90
N VAL A 666 -26.01 -2.68 9.69
CA VAL A 666 -26.51 -1.65 8.78
C VAL A 666 -27.99 -1.87 8.45
N HIS A 667 -28.43 -3.12 8.28
CA HIS A 667 -29.84 -3.41 8.01
C HIS A 667 -30.75 -3.04 9.19
N ASP A 668 -30.29 -3.23 10.42
CA ASP A 668 -31.03 -2.81 11.62
C ASP A 668 -31.14 -1.28 11.68
N LEU A 669 -30.02 -0.59 11.47
CA LEU A 669 -29.97 0.87 11.44
C LEU A 669 -30.81 1.48 10.32
N ILE A 670 -30.91 0.83 9.16
CA ILE A 670 -31.74 1.28 8.05
C ILE A 670 -33.23 1.00 8.33
N SER A 671 -33.54 -0.18 8.87
CA SER A 671 -34.91 -0.71 8.93
C SER A 671 -35.92 0.21 9.63
N GLY A 672 -35.51 0.96 10.65
CA GLY A 672 -36.35 1.92 11.36
C GLY A 672 -36.12 3.39 10.97
N ALA A 673 -35.15 3.69 10.11
CA ALA A 673 -34.76 5.07 9.83
C ALA A 673 -35.81 5.80 8.99
N ARG A 674 -36.08 7.07 9.32
CA ARG A 674 -36.89 7.97 8.50
C ARG A 674 -36.24 8.24 7.15
N SER A 675 -34.92 8.44 7.14
CA SER A 675 -34.10 8.60 5.95
C SER A 675 -32.65 8.23 6.22
N VAL A 676 -31.92 7.91 5.15
CA VAL A 676 -30.50 7.53 5.21
C VAL A 676 -29.65 8.56 4.47
N PHE A 677 -28.58 9.01 5.12
CA PHE A 677 -27.61 9.95 4.59
C PHE A 677 -26.26 9.26 4.42
N THR A 678 -25.65 9.40 3.25
CA THR A 678 -24.28 8.93 3.03
C THR A 678 -23.58 9.82 2.01
N VAL A 679 -22.26 9.71 1.89
CA VAL A 679 -21.54 10.34 0.79
C VAL A 679 -21.81 9.53 -0.48
N ASN A 680 -21.23 8.34 -0.57
CA ASN A 680 -21.42 7.38 -1.66
C ASN A 680 -21.19 5.93 -1.18
N SER A 681 -21.57 5.64 0.06
CA SER A 681 -21.42 4.29 0.62
C SER A 681 -22.42 3.34 0.00
N GLY A 682 -22.04 2.07 -0.20
CA GLY A 682 -22.95 1.01 -0.64
C GLY A 682 -24.19 0.83 0.26
N VAL A 683 -24.13 1.33 1.49
CA VAL A 683 -25.27 1.44 2.42
C VAL A 683 -26.44 2.23 1.82
N GLY A 684 -26.19 3.16 0.90
CA GLY A 684 -27.26 3.85 0.18
C GLY A 684 -28.09 2.91 -0.71
N LEU A 685 -27.45 1.99 -1.44
CA LEU A 685 -28.19 0.96 -2.21
C LEU A 685 -28.95 0.00 -1.29
N GLU A 686 -28.34 -0.38 -0.15
CA GLU A 686 -29.00 -1.20 0.87
C GLU A 686 -30.22 -0.47 1.47
N ALA A 687 -30.17 0.86 1.62
CA ALA A 687 -31.27 1.66 2.11
C ALA A 687 -32.44 1.75 1.10
N LEU A 688 -32.14 1.81 -0.20
CA LEU A 688 -33.16 1.72 -1.24
C LEU A 688 -33.87 0.35 -1.21
N LEU A 689 -33.15 -0.74 -0.95
CA LEU A 689 -33.74 -2.08 -0.76
C LEU A 689 -34.68 -2.17 0.46
N HIS A 690 -34.47 -1.33 1.47
CA HIS A 690 -35.36 -1.21 2.64
C HIS A 690 -36.53 -0.26 2.42
N GLY A 691 -36.67 0.33 1.23
CA GLY A 691 -37.71 1.32 0.95
C GLY A 691 -37.51 2.65 1.65
N ARG A 692 -36.25 3.02 1.97
CA ARG A 692 -35.94 4.25 2.71
C ARG A 692 -35.47 5.37 1.75
N PRO A 693 -35.92 6.63 1.95
CA PRO A 693 -35.37 7.77 1.23
C PRO A 693 -33.87 7.91 1.50
N VAL A 694 -33.08 8.07 0.43
CA VAL A 694 -31.62 8.19 0.50
C VAL A 694 -31.16 9.55 0.03
N VAL A 695 -30.29 10.19 0.80
CA VAL A 695 -29.57 11.40 0.39
C VAL A 695 -28.09 11.05 0.23
N ILE A 696 -27.54 11.33 -0.95
CA ILE A 696 -26.12 11.18 -1.25
C ILE A 696 -25.44 12.52 -1.41
N THR A 697 -24.16 12.62 -1.06
CA THR A 697 -23.35 13.83 -1.24
C THR A 697 -22.07 13.61 -2.04
N GLY A 698 -22.05 12.50 -2.79
CA GLY A 698 -21.03 12.20 -3.78
C GLY A 698 -21.57 11.18 -4.79
N GLU A 699 -20.89 11.07 -5.92
CA GLU A 699 -21.34 10.21 -7.02
C GLU A 699 -21.42 8.73 -6.59
N ALA A 700 -22.50 8.08 -7.01
CA ALA A 700 -22.80 6.68 -6.71
C ALA A 700 -23.53 5.99 -7.89
N ASP A 701 -23.30 4.70 -8.07
CA ASP A 701 -23.93 3.86 -9.12
C ASP A 701 -25.42 3.58 -8.88
N TYR A 702 -25.97 4.03 -7.76
CA TYR A 702 -27.39 3.97 -7.41
C TYR A 702 -28.06 5.36 -7.37
N ALA A 703 -27.37 6.40 -7.86
CA ALA A 703 -27.86 7.79 -7.84
C ALA A 703 -29.20 7.99 -8.54
N TYR A 704 -29.59 7.10 -9.46
CA TYR A 704 -30.86 7.20 -10.20
C TYR A 704 -32.11 7.24 -9.30
N ALA A 705 -32.10 6.55 -8.16
CA ALA A 705 -33.27 6.38 -7.30
C ALA A 705 -33.16 7.08 -5.94
N VAL A 706 -32.19 7.98 -5.78
CA VAL A 706 -31.99 8.72 -4.51
C VAL A 706 -33.00 9.86 -4.37
N ALA A 707 -33.39 10.17 -3.14
CA ALA A 707 -34.34 11.25 -2.84
C ALA A 707 -33.73 12.64 -3.08
N ALA A 708 -32.42 12.80 -2.85
CA ALA A 708 -31.70 14.04 -3.13
C ALA A 708 -30.19 13.80 -3.30
N HIS A 709 -29.54 14.67 -4.09
CA HIS A 709 -28.09 14.71 -4.28
C HIS A 709 -27.56 16.14 -4.15
N PRO A 710 -27.60 16.75 -2.94
CA PRO A 710 -27.07 18.10 -2.73
C PRO A 710 -25.56 18.14 -2.95
N ARG A 711 -25.11 19.18 -3.66
CA ARG A 711 -23.70 19.42 -4.00
C ARG A 711 -23.03 20.40 -3.04
N THR A 712 -23.81 21.15 -2.26
CA THR A 712 -23.31 22.12 -1.30
C THR A 712 -23.99 21.97 0.06
N VAL A 713 -23.32 22.44 1.12
CA VAL A 713 -23.89 22.42 2.49
C VAL A 713 -25.22 23.17 2.55
N ASP A 714 -25.37 24.25 1.79
CA ASP A 714 -26.62 25.03 1.77
C ASP A 714 -27.75 24.30 1.04
N GLU A 715 -27.44 23.59 -0.06
CA GLU A 715 -28.39 22.67 -0.69
C GLU A 715 -28.80 21.53 0.25
N LEU A 716 -27.84 20.98 1.01
CA LEU A 716 -28.13 19.94 2.00
C LEU A 716 -29.09 20.45 3.08
N LYS A 717 -28.84 21.65 3.62
CA LYS A 717 -29.77 22.30 4.57
C LYS A 717 -31.14 22.51 3.94
N ALA A 718 -31.21 23.01 2.70
CA ALA A 718 -32.47 23.20 2.00
C ALA A 718 -33.23 21.88 1.76
N CYS A 719 -32.53 20.77 1.53
CA CYS A 719 -33.12 19.44 1.42
C CYS A 719 -33.69 18.96 2.77
N LEU A 720 -32.96 19.17 3.87
CA LEU A 720 -33.39 18.77 5.22
C LEU A 720 -34.68 19.48 5.68
N HIS A 721 -34.96 20.69 5.18
CA HIS A 721 -36.22 21.39 5.45
C HIS A 721 -37.43 20.87 4.65
N LYS A 722 -37.23 19.93 3.72
CA LYS A 722 -38.28 19.34 2.90
C LYS A 722 -38.58 17.92 3.36
N GLU A 723 -39.75 17.42 3.01
CA GLU A 723 -40.05 16.00 3.16
C GLU A 723 -39.29 15.18 2.10
N LEU A 724 -38.42 14.27 2.56
CA LEU A 724 -37.69 13.35 1.69
C LEU A 724 -38.60 12.17 1.34
N THR A 725 -38.81 11.95 0.05
CA THR A 725 -39.71 10.92 -0.47
C THR A 725 -38.92 9.74 -1.05
N PHE A 726 -39.44 8.53 -0.86
CA PHE A 726 -38.92 7.33 -1.48
C PHE A 726 -39.68 7.06 -2.78
N ASP A 727 -38.97 6.93 -3.89
CA ASP A 727 -39.56 6.59 -5.19
C ASP A 727 -39.47 5.08 -5.42
N LYS A 728 -40.57 4.35 -5.13
CA LYS A 728 -40.66 2.90 -5.35
C LYS A 728 -40.45 2.54 -6.82
N GLY A 729 -40.99 3.33 -7.75
CA GLY A 729 -40.92 3.04 -9.19
C GLY A 729 -39.50 3.12 -9.72
N GLN A 730 -38.80 4.22 -9.44
CA GLN A 730 -37.39 4.37 -9.85
C GLN A 730 -36.49 3.35 -9.15
N THR A 731 -36.75 3.04 -7.87
CA THR A 731 -35.99 2.02 -7.14
C THR A 731 -36.15 0.65 -7.78
N GLN A 732 -37.37 0.23 -8.10
CA GLN A 732 -37.65 -1.03 -8.79
C GLN A 732 -36.95 -1.12 -10.15
N GLN A 733 -37.00 -0.05 -10.95
CA GLN A 733 -36.31 0.04 -12.23
C GLN A 733 -34.78 -0.06 -12.07
N LEU A 734 -34.21 0.67 -11.10
CA LEU A 734 -32.80 0.61 -10.76
C LEU A 734 -32.41 -0.81 -10.39
N LEU A 735 -33.07 -1.42 -9.40
CA LEU A 735 -32.72 -2.72 -8.86
C LEU A 735 -32.78 -3.80 -9.95
N HIS A 736 -33.82 -3.77 -10.78
CA HIS A 736 -33.94 -4.70 -11.90
C HIS A 736 -32.79 -4.55 -12.90
N TYR A 737 -32.48 -3.31 -13.32
CA TYR A 737 -31.33 -3.06 -14.20
C TYR A 737 -29.99 -3.47 -13.53
N TYR A 738 -29.86 -3.18 -12.24
CA TYR A 738 -28.64 -3.37 -11.46
C TYR A 738 -28.21 -4.84 -11.44
N VAL A 739 -29.16 -5.76 -11.33
CA VAL A 739 -28.87 -7.21 -11.19
C VAL A 739 -29.01 -8.02 -12.48
N ASN A 740 -29.66 -7.47 -13.51
CA ASN A 740 -29.83 -8.15 -14.80
C ASN A 740 -28.90 -7.61 -15.91
N SER A 741 -28.44 -6.36 -15.80
CA SER A 741 -27.67 -5.70 -16.86
C SER A 741 -26.31 -5.16 -16.40
N TYR A 742 -26.24 -4.61 -15.18
CA TYR A 742 -25.04 -3.94 -14.66
C TYR A 742 -24.09 -4.87 -13.90
N SER A 743 -24.62 -5.65 -12.95
CA SER A 743 -23.86 -6.57 -12.10
C SER A 743 -24.30 -8.01 -12.28
N MET A 744 -23.38 -8.96 -12.07
CA MET A 744 -23.65 -10.40 -12.11
C MET A 744 -23.11 -11.07 -10.84
N ALA A 745 -23.79 -12.13 -10.40
CA ALA A 745 -23.29 -12.97 -9.32
C ALA A 745 -21.99 -13.67 -9.76
N ALA A 746 -21.01 -13.74 -8.86
CA ALA A 746 -19.71 -14.36 -9.15
C ALA A 746 -19.83 -15.84 -9.55
N ASN A 747 -20.83 -16.53 -8.99
CA ASN A 747 -21.14 -17.93 -9.23
C ASN A 747 -22.17 -18.16 -10.36
N ASP A 748 -22.49 -17.15 -11.19
CA ASP A 748 -23.32 -17.31 -12.39
C ASP A 748 -22.47 -17.17 -13.68
N PRO A 749 -21.78 -18.25 -14.11
CA PRO A 749 -21.02 -18.23 -15.36
C PRO A 749 -21.87 -17.86 -16.56
N SER A 750 -23.15 -18.24 -16.60
CA SER A 750 -24.01 -18.03 -17.75
C SER A 750 -24.29 -16.54 -17.98
N ALA A 751 -24.59 -15.79 -16.92
CA ALA A 751 -24.77 -14.34 -17.01
C ALA A 751 -23.46 -13.62 -17.40
N ILE A 752 -22.34 -14.02 -16.79
CA ILE A 752 -21.01 -13.47 -17.10
C ILE A 752 -20.67 -13.70 -18.59
N HIS A 753 -20.88 -14.92 -19.09
CA HIS A 753 -20.58 -15.29 -20.48
C HIS A 753 -21.45 -14.54 -21.47
N ARG A 754 -22.75 -14.39 -21.21
CA ARG A 754 -23.66 -13.58 -22.05
C ARG A 754 -23.21 -12.12 -22.16
N LYS A 755 -22.80 -11.51 -21.04
CA LYS A 755 -22.30 -10.11 -21.03
C LYS A 755 -21.02 -9.98 -21.87
N LEU A 756 -20.08 -10.91 -21.70
CA LEU A 756 -18.85 -10.94 -22.50
C LEU A 756 -19.12 -11.22 -23.98
N GLU A 757 -20.07 -12.10 -24.30
CA GLU A 757 -20.48 -12.35 -25.68
C GLU A 757 -21.03 -11.09 -26.35
N ALA A 758 -21.93 -10.37 -25.67
CA ALA A 758 -22.49 -9.12 -26.17
C ALA A 758 -21.41 -8.05 -26.40
N TRP A 759 -20.42 -7.96 -25.52
CA TRP A 759 -19.30 -7.03 -25.64
C TRP A 759 -18.32 -7.37 -26.79
N LEU A 760 -18.18 -8.66 -27.11
CA LEU A 760 -17.28 -9.14 -28.17
C LEU A 760 -17.90 -9.09 -29.57
N ARG A 761 -19.23 -8.99 -29.68
CA ARG A 761 -19.93 -8.67 -30.93
C ARG A 761 -19.61 -7.24 -31.34
#